data_AF-A0A3B0MRH4-F1
#
_entry.id   AF-A0A3B0MRH4-F1
#
_cell.length_a   1.000
_cell.length_b   1.000
_cell.length_c   1.000
_cell.angle_alpha   90.00
_cell.angle_beta   90.00
_cell.angle_gamma   90.00
#
_symmetry.space_group_name_H-M   'P 1'
#
loop_
_entity.id
_entity.type
_entity.pdbx_description
1 polymer ?
#
loop_
_entity_poly.entity_id
_entity_poly.type
_entity_poly.pdbx_seq_one_letter_code
_entity_poly.pdbx_strand_id
1 'polypeptide(L)'
;MLSTVRSFDLVLLEEGEEYVTDAACTLFTSFPNQSTFNTNSTHNNSIISSNTGSSNRNNVENVYNKGRIRIGTKSLIFEPDSLDMPLLKLQFQHITHIQHHNNSCNSNNVNSMNNGVNVDENGILVCSKQVTSIPTSIYNGKSRFITPYTTYTINNSTNNITNLGNIRDAGLGRLELENISCYTFLFIYSTAEIQKQQFIIFNSLLNSIQNSIPVPNTIPYGTGVIGVSMGIIPNREKLILGVGKESVYCWRLKRMVRHGGFCALTDRALYFQPSPNFSRKLFKRINLDSVLHIFKRDSGLTSTGECLTALEVVSLPEEITDKIKRKQYRCIYLEFKQGSDRDKLVNALKDIVPKAFFAIDSRGFRNEMIELWRMGLLPNFQYLDFLNCIAGRSRYDISHYPVFPWVLTDYSSPTLDLNNQNVYRDLSKPIGSLNIERLHLIKKRMYNLFLSNSVNNMDKGSDGNLKNRDTSGKNVNGSKSVKSGDEDLWDMGYYIYGSHYSTPALIVFFLIRLLPECQLRLYGGRFDSSSRTFNNIQHTYENVMNGHSSFFELIPEFYESDELFLKNSLNITTQDGRLGDVELPKWAHNSPTQFLKIMRSALESDYVSKNLTNWIDLIFGYKQSGQNSIVNNNTYHPLTYLGSVHAGKLRTTSAIQNLLKTMDSHAISVQVREFGQSPILLFDTPHPRKYVFLGKKSFYRLLGHSFTIYIRYIYI
;
A
#
# COMPACT_ATOMS: atom_id res chain seq x y z
N MET A 1 -31.78 -6.55 -7.79
CA MET A 1 -31.02 -5.60 -8.63
C MET A 1 -29.76 -5.18 -7.89
N LEU A 2 -28.59 -5.68 -8.28
CA LEU A 2 -27.31 -5.12 -7.83
C LEU A 2 -27.21 -3.72 -8.44
N SER A 3 -27.26 -2.70 -7.59
CA SER A 3 -27.17 -1.31 -8.02
C SER A 3 -25.97 -1.08 -8.96
N THR A 4 -26.24 -0.57 -10.15
CA THR A 4 -25.28 -0.20 -11.18
C THR A 4 -24.69 1.18 -10.92
N VAL A 5 -24.24 1.46 -9.69
CA VAL A 5 -23.66 2.77 -9.34
C VAL A 5 -22.17 2.60 -9.10
N ARG A 6 -21.38 3.46 -9.74
CA ARG A 6 -19.94 3.57 -9.53
C ARG A 6 -19.66 3.80 -8.04
N SER A 7 -18.75 3.03 -7.46
CA SER A 7 -18.30 3.23 -6.08
C SER A 7 -16.92 3.85 -6.14
N PHE A 8 -16.81 5.13 -5.81
CA PHE A 8 -15.51 5.79 -5.76
C PHE A 8 -14.58 5.08 -4.77
N ASP A 9 -13.38 4.74 -5.24
CA ASP A 9 -12.34 4.13 -4.43
C ASP A 9 -11.17 5.11 -4.34
N LEU A 10 -10.74 5.36 -3.10
CA LEU A 10 -9.69 6.32 -2.77
C LEU A 10 -8.30 5.83 -3.22
N VAL A 11 -8.18 4.64 -3.80
CA VAL A 11 -6.93 4.10 -4.35
C VAL A 11 -6.31 5.02 -5.42
N LEU A 12 -7.12 5.88 -6.04
CA LEU A 12 -6.72 6.91 -7.01
C LEU A 12 -5.94 8.09 -6.43
N LEU A 13 -6.07 8.32 -5.12
CA LEU A 13 -5.32 9.36 -4.45
C LEU A 13 -3.85 9.00 -4.44
N GLU A 14 -2.97 9.98 -4.57
CA GLU A 14 -1.53 9.77 -4.49
C GLU A 14 -1.05 9.52 -3.06
N GLU A 15 0.22 9.16 -2.91
CA GLU A 15 0.84 9.10 -1.60
C GLU A 15 0.79 10.48 -0.91
N GLY A 16 0.38 10.50 0.36
CA GLY A 16 0.19 11.73 1.13
C GLY A 16 -0.96 12.61 0.64
N GLU A 17 -1.76 12.17 -0.33
CA GLU A 17 -3.00 12.84 -0.70
C GLU A 17 -4.15 12.36 0.21
N GLU A 18 -4.90 13.31 0.74
CA GLU A 18 -6.08 13.04 1.57
C GLU A 18 -7.32 13.59 0.90
N TYR A 19 -8.44 12.90 1.07
CA TYR A 19 -9.71 13.38 0.56
C TYR A 19 -10.26 14.51 1.45
N VAL A 20 -10.82 15.55 0.83
CA VAL A 20 -11.38 16.71 1.53
C VAL A 20 -12.91 16.73 1.44
N THR A 21 -13.48 16.85 0.24
CA THR A 21 -14.93 16.94 0.03
C THR A 21 -15.31 16.58 -1.42
N ASP A 22 -16.61 16.55 -1.70
CA ASP A 22 -17.20 16.42 -3.03
C ASP A 22 -18.47 17.22 -3.18
N ALA A 23 -18.83 17.48 -4.43
CA ALA A 23 -20.08 18.10 -4.81
C ALA A 23 -20.56 17.54 -6.15
N ALA A 24 -21.88 17.42 -6.30
CA ALA A 24 -22.47 17.16 -7.61
C ALA A 24 -22.26 18.37 -8.51
N CYS A 25 -21.88 18.15 -9.76
CA CYS A 25 -21.65 19.20 -10.74
C CYS A 25 -21.89 18.71 -12.17
N THR A 26 -22.11 19.65 -13.08
CA THR A 26 -22.05 19.41 -14.52
C THR A 26 -20.71 19.93 -15.03
N LEU A 27 -19.93 19.07 -15.67
CA LEU A 27 -18.68 19.46 -16.32
C LEU A 27 -18.95 19.86 -17.78
N PHE A 28 -18.48 21.03 -18.15
CA PHE A 28 -18.34 21.48 -19.53
C PHE A 28 -16.87 21.55 -19.90
N THR A 29 -16.46 20.85 -20.95
CA THR A 29 -15.06 20.83 -21.41
C THR A 29 -14.97 20.50 -22.89
N SER A 30 -13.94 21.02 -23.55
CA SER A 30 -13.52 20.62 -24.90
C SER A 30 -12.52 19.46 -24.89
N PHE A 31 -12.17 18.93 -23.71
CA PHE A 31 -11.31 17.77 -23.58
C PHE A 31 -11.97 16.55 -24.26
N PRO A 32 -11.31 15.89 -25.22
CA PRO A 32 -11.97 14.92 -26.10
C PRO A 32 -12.49 13.70 -25.33
N ASN A 33 -13.72 13.30 -25.63
CA ASN A 33 -14.31 12.05 -25.13
C ASN A 33 -13.61 10.86 -25.81
N GLN A 34 -13.25 9.82 -25.03
CA GLN A 34 -12.56 8.62 -25.55
C GLN A 34 -13.35 7.85 -26.63
N SER A 35 -14.63 8.16 -26.85
CA SER A 35 -15.44 7.55 -27.91
C SER A 35 -14.96 7.86 -29.33
N THR A 36 -14.09 8.85 -29.55
CA THR A 36 -13.49 9.17 -30.86
C THR A 36 -12.13 8.51 -31.11
N PHE A 37 -11.55 7.78 -30.14
CA PHE A 37 -10.20 7.19 -30.26
C PHE A 37 -10.18 5.68 -30.55
N ASN A 38 -11.34 5.05 -30.74
CA ASN A 38 -11.43 3.63 -31.06
C ASN A 38 -11.66 3.38 -32.56
N THR A 39 -10.64 3.64 -33.37
CA THR A 39 -10.40 2.89 -34.62
C THR A 39 -8.89 2.80 -34.91
N ASN A 40 -8.37 1.57 -34.78
CA ASN A 40 -7.17 1.01 -35.39
C ASN A 40 -5.78 1.66 -35.17
N SER A 41 -4.89 0.80 -34.69
CA SER A 41 -3.44 0.86 -34.75
C SER A 41 -2.86 1.54 -35.99
N THR A 42 -1.95 2.49 -35.79
CA THR A 42 -0.53 2.45 -36.19
C THR A 42 0.04 3.87 -36.09
N HIS A 43 1.35 3.98 -35.91
CA HIS A 43 2.13 5.22 -35.95
C HIS A 43 1.51 6.31 -36.85
N ASN A 44 1.29 7.51 -36.30
CA ASN A 44 1.85 8.74 -36.87
C ASN A 44 1.65 9.95 -35.96
N ASN A 45 2.78 10.58 -35.66
CA ASN A 45 2.85 11.99 -35.31
C ASN A 45 2.46 12.82 -36.55
N SER A 46 1.35 13.55 -36.48
CA SER A 46 1.12 14.75 -37.29
C SER A 46 0.22 15.67 -36.47
N ILE A 47 0.79 16.62 -35.71
CA ILE A 47 1.11 17.96 -36.19
C ILE A 47 0.10 18.39 -37.26
N ILE A 48 -0.95 19.09 -36.83
CA ILE A 48 -1.82 19.86 -37.70
C ILE A 48 -1.00 21.06 -38.18
N SER A 49 -0.27 20.87 -39.28
CA SER A 49 0.30 21.95 -40.07
C SER A 49 -0.77 22.56 -40.95
N SER A 50 -0.83 23.89 -40.92
CA SER A 50 -1.51 24.79 -41.83
C SER A 50 -1.58 24.28 -43.28
N ASN A 51 -2.80 24.17 -43.81
CA ASN A 51 -3.02 24.38 -45.24
C ASN A 51 -4.33 25.12 -45.46
N THR A 52 -4.19 26.23 -46.17
CA THR A 52 -5.23 27.12 -46.69
C THR A 52 -6.15 26.38 -47.65
N GLY A 53 -7.47 26.50 -47.47
CA GLY A 53 -8.47 26.19 -48.49
C GLY A 53 -9.66 25.38 -48.00
N SER A 54 -10.85 25.99 -48.13
CA SER A 54 -12.19 25.39 -48.15
C SER A 54 -12.66 24.56 -46.94
N SER A 55 -13.44 25.22 -46.08
CA SER A 55 -14.72 24.75 -45.52
C SER A 55 -14.93 23.23 -45.34
N ASN A 56 -14.53 22.73 -44.17
CA ASN A 56 -15.37 21.83 -43.36
C ASN A 56 -14.84 21.86 -41.92
N ARG A 57 -15.42 22.75 -41.11
CA ARG A 57 -15.21 22.76 -39.65
C ARG A 57 -15.94 21.54 -39.07
N ASN A 58 -15.20 20.50 -38.73
CA ASN A 58 -15.70 19.46 -37.84
C ASN A 58 -16.03 20.12 -36.50
N ASN A 59 -17.32 20.23 -36.18
CA ASN A 59 -17.79 20.69 -34.89
C ASN A 59 -17.25 19.76 -33.81
N VAL A 60 -16.31 20.25 -32.99
CA VAL A 60 -16.06 19.66 -31.67
C VAL A 60 -17.30 19.99 -30.86
N GLU A 61 -18.25 19.05 -30.79
CA GLU A 61 -19.44 19.20 -29.95
C GLU A 61 -18.97 19.39 -28.50
N ASN A 62 -19.30 20.54 -27.91
CA ASN A 62 -19.07 20.76 -26.48
C ASN A 62 -20.00 19.83 -25.69
N VAL A 63 -19.43 18.96 -24.85
CA VAL A 63 -20.21 17.92 -24.15
C VAL A 63 -20.42 18.31 -22.69
N TYR A 64 -21.69 18.39 -22.29
CA TYR A 64 -22.10 18.50 -20.88
C TYR A 64 -22.11 17.11 -20.25
N ASN A 65 -21.23 16.89 -19.28
CA ASN A 65 -21.17 15.64 -18.53
C ASN A 65 -21.66 15.87 -17.11
N LYS A 66 -22.78 15.26 -16.73
CA LYS A 66 -23.21 15.24 -15.32
C LYS A 66 -22.35 14.28 -14.52
N GLY A 67 -22.05 14.66 -13.29
CA GLY A 67 -21.25 13.83 -12.40
C GLY A 67 -21.00 14.49 -11.05
N ARG A 68 -19.86 14.14 -10.48
CA ARG A 68 -19.42 14.59 -9.16
C ARG A 68 -17.96 14.96 -9.20
N ILE A 69 -17.65 16.17 -8.75
CA ILE A 69 -16.26 16.59 -8.50
C ILE A 69 -15.84 16.15 -7.11
N ARG A 70 -14.64 15.61 -7.01
CA ARG A 70 -14.03 15.13 -5.77
C ARG A 70 -12.73 15.87 -5.55
N ILE A 71 -12.54 16.37 -4.34
CA ILE A 71 -11.39 17.18 -3.97
C ILE A 71 -10.49 16.35 -3.04
N GLY A 72 -9.28 16.09 -3.49
CA GLY A 72 -8.18 15.67 -2.64
C GLY A 72 -7.29 16.87 -2.28
N THR A 73 -6.37 16.68 -1.34
CA THR A 73 -5.38 17.70 -0.98
C THR A 73 -4.40 18.01 -2.10
N LYS A 74 -4.25 17.12 -3.10
CA LYS A 74 -3.31 17.25 -4.21
C LYS A 74 -3.95 17.25 -5.61
N SER A 75 -5.21 16.85 -5.73
CA SER A 75 -5.89 16.78 -7.02
C SER A 75 -7.40 17.02 -6.96
N LEU A 76 -7.95 17.38 -8.12
CA LEU A 76 -9.37 17.37 -8.41
C LEU A 76 -9.68 16.15 -9.27
N ILE A 77 -10.71 15.38 -8.92
CA ILE A 77 -11.13 14.19 -9.67
C ILE A 77 -12.59 14.35 -10.07
N PHE A 78 -12.86 14.47 -11.35
CA PHE A 78 -14.21 14.44 -11.88
C PHE A 78 -14.65 12.99 -12.14
N GLU A 79 -15.75 12.60 -11.51
CA GLU A 79 -16.43 11.32 -11.69
C GLU A 79 -17.72 11.52 -12.48
N PRO A 80 -17.75 11.16 -13.78
CA PRO A 80 -18.99 11.18 -14.57
C PRO A 80 -20.03 10.19 -14.02
N ASP A 81 -21.31 10.53 -14.16
CA ASP A 81 -22.43 9.62 -13.87
C ASP A 81 -22.47 8.44 -14.86
N SER A 82 -22.01 8.67 -16.11
CA SER A 82 -21.85 7.63 -17.11
C SER A 82 -20.71 6.68 -16.74
N LEU A 83 -21.02 5.39 -16.72
CA LEU A 83 -20.10 4.32 -16.34
C LEU A 83 -19.05 4.04 -17.43
N ASP A 84 -19.36 4.37 -18.69
CA ASP A 84 -18.49 4.15 -19.85
C ASP A 84 -17.43 5.25 -19.99
N MET A 85 -17.63 6.39 -19.32
CA MET A 85 -16.69 7.51 -19.34
C MET A 85 -15.61 7.35 -18.26
N PRO A 86 -14.33 7.59 -18.58
CA PRO A 86 -13.25 7.52 -17.59
C PRO A 86 -13.38 8.64 -16.55
N LEU A 87 -12.72 8.47 -15.40
CA LEU A 87 -12.54 9.56 -14.44
C LEU A 87 -11.46 10.49 -14.98
N LEU A 88 -11.60 11.79 -14.71
CA LEU A 88 -10.59 12.79 -15.06
C LEU A 88 -9.93 13.30 -13.78
N LYS A 89 -8.61 13.13 -13.67
CA LYS A 89 -7.80 13.63 -12.56
C LYS A 89 -6.97 14.84 -13.02
N LEU A 90 -7.08 15.93 -12.28
CA LEU A 90 -6.35 17.19 -12.45
C LEU A 90 -5.50 17.44 -11.20
N GLN A 91 -4.19 17.29 -11.30
CA GLN A 91 -3.31 17.57 -10.16
C GLN A 91 -3.13 19.09 -9.98
N PHE A 92 -3.18 19.57 -8.74
CA PHE A 92 -3.04 21.01 -8.45
C PHE A 92 -1.70 21.59 -8.93
N GLN A 93 -0.61 20.79 -8.92
CA GLN A 93 0.69 21.20 -9.46
C GLN A 93 0.68 21.53 -10.96
N HIS A 94 -0.37 21.11 -11.69
CA HIS A 94 -0.53 21.36 -13.12
C HIS A 94 -1.67 22.33 -13.44
N ILE A 95 -2.44 22.75 -12.43
CA ILE A 95 -3.48 23.76 -12.55
C ILE A 95 -2.83 25.15 -12.61
N THR A 96 -3.13 25.89 -13.65
CA THR A 96 -2.57 27.22 -13.92
C THR A 96 -3.49 28.35 -13.48
N HIS A 97 -4.80 28.14 -13.61
CA HIS A 97 -5.78 29.19 -13.36
C HIS A 97 -7.09 28.60 -12.82
N ILE A 98 -7.70 29.30 -11.86
CA ILE A 98 -9.03 29.02 -11.34
C ILE A 98 -9.80 30.35 -11.27
N GLN A 99 -11.01 30.40 -11.82
CA GLN A 99 -11.85 31.62 -11.83
C GLN A 99 -13.31 31.30 -11.56
N HIS A 100 -14.01 32.20 -10.88
CA HIS A 100 -15.47 32.20 -10.88
C HIS A 100 -15.98 32.57 -12.27
N HIS A 101 -16.92 31.78 -12.78
CA HIS A 101 -17.70 32.14 -13.96
C HIS A 101 -19.12 32.47 -13.50
N ASN A 102 -19.49 33.75 -13.64
CA ASN A 102 -20.84 34.24 -13.36
C ASN A 102 -21.32 34.98 -14.60
N ASN A 103 -22.27 34.41 -15.35
CA ASN A 103 -22.92 35.16 -16.43
C ASN A 103 -23.90 36.17 -15.82
N SER A 104 -23.42 37.39 -15.55
CA SER A 104 -24.29 38.55 -15.34
C SER A 104 -24.43 39.30 -16.67
N CYS A 105 -25.22 38.74 -17.60
CA CYS A 105 -25.61 39.49 -18.79
C CYS A 105 -26.53 40.65 -18.36
N ASN A 106 -26.06 41.89 -18.50
CA ASN A 106 -26.90 43.09 -18.45
C ASN A 106 -28.10 42.91 -19.40
N SER A 107 -29.30 42.73 -18.84
CA SER A 107 -30.54 42.70 -19.57
C SER A 107 -30.86 44.09 -20.10
N ASN A 108 -30.39 44.43 -21.29
CA ASN A 108 -30.94 45.49 -22.12
C ASN A 108 -30.60 45.18 -23.59
N ASN A 109 -31.29 44.20 -24.18
CA ASN A 109 -31.92 44.34 -25.50
C ASN A 109 -32.46 43.02 -26.09
N VAL A 110 -33.76 43.09 -26.43
CA VAL A 110 -34.46 42.47 -27.56
C VAL A 110 -35.05 41.06 -27.39
N ASN A 111 -36.39 41.06 -27.52
CA ASN A 111 -37.32 39.95 -27.70
C ASN A 111 -37.01 39.07 -28.92
N SER A 112 -37.13 37.73 -28.78
CA SER A 112 -37.75 36.84 -29.79
C SER A 112 -37.71 35.37 -29.35
N MET A 113 -38.92 34.80 -29.18
CA MET A 113 -39.37 33.40 -29.13
C MET A 113 -38.39 32.20 -29.26
N ASN A 114 -38.53 31.33 -28.25
CA ASN A 114 -38.71 29.86 -28.27
C ASN A 114 -37.51 28.88 -28.29
N ASN A 115 -37.50 28.11 -27.18
CA ASN A 115 -37.00 26.75 -26.93
C ASN A 115 -35.49 26.52 -26.79
N GLY A 116 -35.02 26.53 -25.53
CA GLY A 116 -33.83 25.79 -25.09
C GLY A 116 -33.03 26.44 -23.97
N VAL A 117 -33.48 26.25 -22.72
CA VAL A 117 -32.73 26.40 -21.45
C VAL A 117 -31.78 27.62 -21.35
N ASN A 118 -32.30 28.76 -20.85
CA ASN A 118 -31.46 29.77 -20.20
C ASN A 118 -30.92 29.19 -18.89
N VAL A 119 -29.63 28.87 -18.83
CA VAL A 119 -28.94 28.59 -17.56
C VAL A 119 -28.10 29.80 -17.22
N ASP A 120 -28.42 30.49 -16.13
CA ASP A 120 -27.51 31.40 -15.44
C ASP A 120 -26.37 30.53 -14.86
N GLU A 121 -25.35 30.21 -15.67
CA GLU A 121 -24.32 29.23 -15.30
C GLU A 121 -23.28 29.80 -14.33
N ASN A 122 -23.59 29.71 -13.04
CA ASN A 122 -22.66 29.93 -11.95
C ASN A 122 -21.71 28.72 -11.82
N GLY A 123 -20.48 28.85 -12.33
CA GLY A 123 -19.50 27.76 -12.40
C GLY A 123 -18.10 28.13 -11.89
N ILE A 124 -17.23 27.13 -11.77
CA ILE A 124 -15.80 27.30 -11.49
C ILE A 124 -15.02 26.86 -12.73
N LEU A 125 -14.31 27.80 -13.34
CA LEU A 125 -13.39 27.55 -14.44
C LEU A 125 -12.05 27.06 -13.87
N VAL A 126 -11.55 25.94 -14.38
CA VAL A 126 -10.26 25.35 -14.02
C VAL A 126 -9.46 25.08 -15.29
N CYS A 127 -8.23 25.57 -15.31
CA CYS A 127 -7.28 25.41 -16.41
C CYS A 127 -6.10 24.54 -15.95
N SER A 128 -5.78 23.47 -16.69
CA SER A 128 -4.68 22.55 -16.36
C SER A 128 -3.80 22.24 -17.56
N LYS A 129 -2.48 22.19 -17.35
CA LYS A 129 -1.50 21.78 -18.39
C LYS A 129 -1.45 20.27 -18.61
N GLN A 130 -1.93 19.51 -17.63
CA GLN A 130 -1.92 18.06 -17.66
C GLN A 130 -3.23 17.49 -17.12
N VAL A 131 -3.72 16.44 -17.76
CA VAL A 131 -4.96 15.74 -17.40
C VAL A 131 -4.69 14.24 -17.44
N THR A 132 -5.11 13.52 -16.41
CA THR A 132 -5.02 12.06 -16.38
C THR A 132 -6.41 11.44 -16.53
N SER A 133 -6.61 10.67 -17.60
CA SER A 133 -7.79 9.85 -17.82
C SER A 133 -7.62 8.48 -17.16
N ILE A 134 -8.60 8.08 -16.36
CA ILE A 134 -8.56 6.86 -15.56
C ILE A 134 -9.75 5.97 -15.95
N PRO A 135 -9.52 4.92 -16.76
CA PRO A 135 -10.55 3.95 -17.10
C PRO A 135 -11.07 3.23 -15.86
N THR A 136 -12.37 2.95 -15.82
CA THR A 136 -12.98 2.17 -14.74
C THR A 136 -13.76 1.00 -15.30
N SER A 137 -13.76 -0.12 -14.58
CA SER A 137 -14.55 -1.30 -14.92
C SER A 137 -15.36 -1.76 -13.71
N ILE A 138 -16.52 -2.37 -13.94
CA ILE A 138 -17.40 -2.79 -12.85
C ILE A 138 -17.35 -4.31 -12.72
N TYR A 139 -16.95 -4.79 -11.55
CA TYR A 139 -16.93 -6.21 -11.19
C TYR A 139 -17.70 -6.42 -9.88
N ASN A 140 -18.71 -7.30 -9.91
CA ASN A 140 -19.56 -7.61 -8.74
C ASN A 140 -20.11 -6.35 -8.05
N GLY A 141 -20.56 -5.37 -8.84
CA GLY A 141 -21.11 -4.10 -8.34
C GLY A 141 -20.10 -3.17 -7.69
N LYS A 142 -18.80 -3.34 -7.96
CA LYS A 142 -17.71 -2.47 -7.48
C LYS A 142 -16.87 -1.97 -8.65
N SER A 143 -16.49 -0.71 -8.59
CA SER A 143 -15.51 -0.13 -9.50
C SER A 143 -14.12 -0.73 -9.24
N ARG A 144 -13.43 -1.09 -10.33
CA ARG A 144 -12.07 -1.64 -10.36
C ARG A 144 -11.25 -0.85 -11.36
N PHE A 145 -9.94 -0.79 -11.13
CA PHE A 145 -8.97 -0.18 -12.05
C PHE A 145 -8.07 -1.28 -12.58
N ILE A 146 -8.31 -1.70 -13.82
CA ILE A 146 -7.72 -2.89 -14.44
C ILE A 146 -6.98 -2.58 -15.74
N THR A 147 -6.81 -1.29 -16.04
CA THR A 147 -6.18 -0.76 -17.25
C THR A 147 -5.30 0.43 -16.86
N PRO A 148 -4.14 0.65 -17.52
CA PRO A 148 -3.31 1.82 -17.27
C PRO A 148 -4.06 3.15 -17.46
N TYR A 149 -3.61 4.16 -16.74
CA TYR A 149 -4.08 5.53 -16.90
C TYR A 149 -3.44 6.16 -18.13
N THR A 150 -4.15 7.09 -18.78
CA THR A 150 -3.62 7.86 -19.90
C THR A 150 -3.40 9.29 -19.46
N THR A 151 -2.17 9.78 -19.55
CA THR A 151 -1.82 11.16 -19.18
C THR A 151 -1.59 12.00 -20.42
N TYR A 152 -2.28 13.14 -20.49
CA TYR A 152 -2.23 14.08 -21.59
C TYR A 152 -1.55 15.36 -21.10
N THR A 153 -0.46 15.76 -21.77
CA THR A 153 0.34 16.95 -21.40
C THR A 153 0.47 17.85 -22.61
N ILE A 154 0.34 19.15 -22.42
CA ILE A 154 0.56 20.14 -23.48
C ILE A 154 2.07 20.42 -23.60
N ASN A 155 2.63 20.16 -24.79
CA ASN A 155 4.02 20.47 -25.09
C ASN A 155 4.13 21.94 -25.51
N ASN A 156 4.85 22.76 -24.73
CA ASN A 156 5.21 24.12 -25.12
C ASN A 156 6.30 24.08 -26.19
N SER A 157 5.93 23.84 -27.44
CA SER A 157 6.83 24.00 -28.59
C SER A 157 6.29 25.05 -29.56
N THR A 158 6.02 26.25 -29.05
CA THR A 158 6.04 27.51 -29.82
C THR A 158 6.24 28.67 -28.83
N ASN A 159 7.39 29.34 -28.91
CA ASN A 159 7.61 30.64 -28.28
C ASN A 159 6.64 31.64 -28.90
N ASN A 160 5.72 32.19 -28.12
CA ASN A 160 5.23 33.57 -28.23
C ASN A 160 4.50 33.92 -26.93
N ILE A 161 5.22 34.51 -25.99
CA ILE A 161 4.65 35.17 -24.83
C ILE A 161 4.25 36.58 -25.29
N THR A 162 2.95 36.87 -25.30
CA THR A 162 2.46 38.25 -25.26
C THR A 162 1.43 38.40 -24.14
N ASN A 163 1.43 39.59 -23.55
CA ASN A 163 0.82 39.95 -22.27
C ASN A 163 -0.65 39.54 -22.09
N LEU A 164 -0.97 39.07 -20.88
CA LEU A 164 -2.33 38.88 -20.37
C LEU A 164 -3.08 40.23 -20.38
N GLY A 165 -3.92 40.44 -21.38
CA GLY A 165 -4.86 41.55 -21.44
C GLY A 165 -6.29 41.02 -21.35
N ASN A 166 -6.99 41.38 -20.26
CA ASN A 166 -8.44 41.37 -20.05
C ASN A 166 -9.27 40.37 -20.88
N ILE A 167 -9.60 39.23 -20.29
CA ILE A 167 -10.69 38.36 -20.74
C ILE A 167 -12.00 39.16 -20.61
N ARG A 168 -12.59 39.55 -21.74
CA ARG A 168 -13.94 40.15 -21.79
C ARG A 168 -14.98 39.06 -22.07
N ASP A 169 -16.09 39.11 -21.35
CA ASP A 169 -17.26 38.25 -21.52
C ASP A 169 -17.77 38.28 -22.97
N ALA A 170 -17.68 37.14 -23.65
CA ALA A 170 -18.40 36.87 -24.88
C ALA A 170 -19.33 35.68 -24.62
N GLY A 171 -20.63 35.90 -24.86
CA GLY A 171 -21.71 34.97 -24.54
C GLY A 171 -21.58 33.58 -25.17
N LEU A 172 -22.40 32.65 -24.66
CA LEU A 172 -22.48 31.24 -25.06
C LEU A 172 -22.32 31.08 -26.59
N GLY A 173 -21.16 30.56 -27.01
CA GLY A 173 -20.93 30.21 -28.41
C GLY A 173 -19.47 30.26 -28.86
N ARG A 174 -18.63 31.12 -28.27
CA ARG A 174 -17.18 31.16 -28.55
C ARG A 174 -16.43 31.68 -27.34
N LEU A 175 -15.91 30.78 -26.51
CA LEU A 175 -14.67 31.08 -25.81
C LEU A 175 -13.60 31.22 -26.90
N GLU A 176 -13.21 32.45 -27.24
CA GLU A 176 -11.99 32.68 -28.03
C GLU A 176 -10.80 32.23 -27.17
N LEU A 177 -10.54 30.92 -27.20
CA LEU A 177 -9.39 30.21 -26.61
C LEU A 177 -8.11 30.49 -27.42
N GLU A 178 -7.97 31.68 -27.99
CA GLU A 178 -6.74 32.06 -28.67
C GLU A 178 -5.71 32.47 -27.61
N ASN A 179 -4.72 31.59 -27.42
CA ASN A 179 -3.51 31.74 -26.59
C ASN A 179 -3.53 31.25 -25.14
N ILE A 180 -4.34 30.25 -24.78
CA ILE A 180 -4.10 29.52 -23.51
C ILE A 180 -3.62 28.08 -23.80
N SER A 181 -2.36 27.79 -23.49
CA SER A 181 -1.76 26.45 -23.58
C SER A 181 -2.20 25.54 -22.42
N CYS A 182 -3.52 25.44 -22.19
CA CYS A 182 -4.09 24.57 -21.15
C CYS A 182 -5.40 23.90 -21.59
N TYR A 183 -5.71 22.76 -20.98
CA TYR A 183 -7.04 22.17 -21.02
C TYR A 183 -7.98 22.93 -20.08
N THR A 184 -9.20 23.20 -20.53
CA THR A 184 -10.17 24.05 -19.82
C THR A 184 -11.38 23.23 -19.37
N PHE A 185 -11.78 23.39 -18.11
CA PHE A 185 -12.87 22.68 -17.46
C PHE A 185 -13.76 23.67 -16.72
N LEU A 186 -15.05 23.73 -17.06
CA LEU A 186 -16.04 24.55 -16.36
C LEU A 186 -16.95 23.63 -15.54
N PHE A 187 -16.85 23.72 -14.22
CA PHE A 187 -17.68 22.95 -13.28
C PHE A 187 -18.87 23.80 -12.81
N ILE A 188 -20.08 23.41 -13.23
CA ILE A 188 -21.32 24.10 -12.90
C ILE A 188 -22.00 23.38 -11.73
N TYR A 189 -22.39 24.12 -10.69
CA TYR A 189 -22.97 23.56 -9.46
C TYR A 189 -24.47 23.86 -9.37
N SER A 190 -25.19 23.09 -8.56
CA SER A 190 -26.64 23.26 -8.40
C SER A 190 -27.05 24.53 -7.64
N THR A 191 -26.17 25.07 -6.80
CA THR A 191 -26.43 26.28 -5.99
C THR A 191 -25.17 27.14 -5.90
N ALA A 192 -25.36 28.46 -5.74
CA ALA A 192 -24.26 29.42 -5.57
C ALA A 192 -23.51 29.19 -4.25
N GLU A 193 -24.19 28.72 -3.20
CA GLU A 193 -23.57 28.37 -1.93
C GLU A 193 -22.56 27.23 -2.07
N ILE A 194 -22.94 26.15 -2.78
CA ILE A 194 -22.04 25.02 -3.04
C ILE A 194 -20.84 25.51 -3.87
N GLN A 195 -21.08 26.26 -4.94
CA GLN A 195 -20.00 26.83 -5.78
C GLN A 195 -19.04 27.66 -4.93
N LYS A 196 -19.54 28.58 -4.10
CA LYS A 196 -18.70 29.42 -3.22
C LYS A 196 -17.89 28.57 -2.24
N GLN A 197 -18.49 27.55 -1.62
CA GLN A 197 -17.78 26.64 -0.72
C GLN A 197 -16.68 25.86 -1.45
N GLN A 198 -16.98 25.28 -2.62
CA GLN A 198 -15.99 24.54 -3.40
C GLN A 198 -14.85 25.46 -3.87
N PHE A 199 -15.16 26.69 -4.30
CA PHE A 199 -14.16 27.66 -4.74
C PHE A 199 -13.19 28.06 -3.62
N ILE A 200 -13.70 28.32 -2.42
CA ILE A 200 -12.86 28.64 -1.24
C ILE A 200 -11.88 27.48 -0.97
N ILE A 201 -12.36 26.24 -1.01
CA ILE A 201 -11.52 25.05 -0.78
C ILE A 201 -10.49 24.89 -1.90
N PHE A 202 -10.91 24.98 -3.16
CA PHE A 202 -10.02 24.90 -4.33
C PHE A 202 -8.89 25.92 -4.23
N ASN A 203 -9.23 27.19 -4.02
CA ASN A 203 -8.27 28.28 -3.98
C ASN A 203 -7.31 28.14 -2.79
N SER A 204 -7.82 27.74 -1.62
CA SER A 204 -6.97 27.48 -0.45
C SER A 204 -5.95 26.37 -0.70
N LEU A 205 -6.35 25.27 -1.32
CA LEU A 205 -5.47 24.13 -1.63
C LEU A 205 -4.45 24.47 -2.71
N LEU A 206 -4.89 25.12 -3.80
CA LEU A 206 -4.02 25.56 -4.88
C LEU A 206 -2.95 26.54 -4.37
N ASN A 207 -3.35 27.54 -3.58
CA ASN A 207 -2.41 28.50 -2.99
C ASN A 207 -1.43 27.83 -2.03
N SER A 208 -1.86 26.80 -1.29
CA SER A 208 -0.97 26.06 -0.40
C SER A 208 0.12 25.35 -1.21
N ILE A 209 -0.25 24.70 -2.31
CA ILE A 209 0.69 23.96 -3.17
C ILE A 209 1.62 24.92 -3.94
N GLN A 210 1.09 25.97 -4.55
CA GLN A 210 1.89 26.92 -5.34
C GLN A 210 2.91 27.67 -4.48
N ASN A 211 2.58 27.96 -3.22
CA ASN A 211 3.48 28.65 -2.28
C ASN A 211 4.28 27.70 -1.38
N SER A 212 4.21 26.37 -1.60
CA SER A 212 4.86 25.36 -0.76
C SER A 212 4.52 25.49 0.74
N ILE A 213 3.30 25.95 1.05
CA ILE A 213 2.76 26.06 2.41
C ILE A 213 2.20 24.69 2.83
N PRO A 214 2.38 24.25 4.09
CA PRO A 214 1.75 23.03 4.58
C PRO A 214 0.24 23.06 4.35
N VAL A 215 -0.29 21.98 3.75
CA VAL A 215 -1.73 21.84 3.53
C VAL A 215 -2.45 21.93 4.89
N PRO A 216 -3.55 22.69 4.99
CA PRO A 216 -4.33 22.79 6.22
C PRO A 216 -4.72 21.41 6.76
N ASN A 217 -4.76 21.27 8.08
CA ASN A 217 -5.13 20.03 8.74
C ASN A 217 -6.57 19.65 8.32
N THR A 218 -6.71 18.55 7.59
CA THR A 218 -7.97 18.07 6.99
C THR A 218 -8.93 17.48 8.01
N ILE A 219 -8.44 17.22 9.23
CA ILE A 219 -9.27 16.70 10.31
C ILE A 219 -10.30 17.78 10.67
N PRO A 220 -11.60 17.46 10.67
CA PRO A 220 -12.64 18.42 11.01
C PRO A 220 -12.58 18.74 12.51
N TYR A 221 -11.72 19.69 12.88
CA TYR A 221 -11.70 20.32 14.19
C TYR A 221 -12.47 21.64 14.09
N GLY A 222 -13.69 21.69 14.62
CA GLY A 222 -14.54 22.88 14.56
C GLY A 222 -15.76 22.77 15.48
N THR A 223 -16.21 23.92 15.98
CA THR A 223 -17.23 24.09 17.03
C THR A 223 -18.59 23.47 16.64
N GLY A 224 -18.86 22.28 17.19
CA GLY A 224 -20.07 21.48 17.01
C GLY A 224 -19.97 20.18 17.81
N VAL A 225 -20.91 19.24 17.64
CA VAL A 225 -20.76 17.87 18.19
C VAL A 225 -19.68 17.16 17.39
N ILE A 226 -18.45 17.16 17.91
CA ILE A 226 -17.31 16.45 17.33
C ILE A 226 -17.43 14.96 17.68
N GLY A 227 -17.27 14.06 16.72
CA GLY A 227 -17.30 12.61 16.94
C GLY A 227 -18.37 11.87 16.14
N VAL A 228 -18.67 10.66 16.59
CA VAL A 228 -19.65 9.77 15.95
C VAL A 228 -21.07 10.28 16.13
N SER A 229 -21.91 10.15 15.09
CA SER A 229 -23.33 10.53 15.14
C SER A 229 -24.11 9.60 16.08
N MET A 230 -24.70 10.13 17.15
CA MET A 230 -25.42 9.32 18.16
C MET A 230 -26.52 8.42 17.57
N GLY A 231 -27.16 8.80 16.46
CA GLY A 231 -28.18 8.00 15.79
C GLY A 231 -27.70 6.65 15.24
N ILE A 232 -26.39 6.41 15.14
CA ILE A 232 -25.87 5.09 14.71
C ILE A 232 -25.69 4.11 15.86
N ILE A 233 -25.70 4.59 17.11
CA ILE A 233 -25.52 3.79 18.31
C ILE A 233 -26.91 3.36 18.80
N PRO A 234 -27.18 2.05 18.93
CA PRO A 234 -28.46 1.57 19.45
C PRO A 234 -28.70 2.05 20.89
N ASN A 235 -29.95 2.42 21.23
CA ASN A 235 -30.32 2.89 22.57
C ASN A 235 -30.00 1.91 23.72
N ARG A 236 -29.78 0.62 23.42
CA ARG A 236 -29.43 -0.42 24.38
C ARG A 236 -27.92 -0.54 24.66
N GLU A 237 -27.10 0.16 23.89
CA GLU A 237 -25.65 0.16 24.07
C GLU A 237 -25.22 1.43 24.82
N LYS A 238 -24.36 1.26 25.83
CA LYS A 238 -23.81 2.38 26.59
C LYS A 238 -22.55 2.89 25.91
N LEU A 239 -22.55 4.15 25.49
CA LEU A 239 -21.37 4.81 24.94
C LEU A 239 -20.29 4.98 26.02
N ILE A 240 -19.07 4.58 25.68
CA ILE A 240 -17.88 4.69 26.55
C ILE A 240 -16.93 5.77 26.02
N LEU A 241 -16.66 5.81 24.71
CA LEU A 241 -15.81 6.81 24.04
C LEU A 241 -16.34 7.16 22.64
N GLY A 242 -16.00 8.35 22.11
CA GLY A 242 -16.19 8.68 20.70
C GLY A 242 -17.02 9.93 20.37
N VAL A 243 -17.43 10.73 21.36
CA VAL A 243 -18.23 11.96 21.17
C VAL A 243 -17.72 13.09 22.07
N GLY A 244 -17.83 14.33 21.60
CA GLY A 244 -17.46 15.53 22.35
C GLY A 244 -15.95 15.60 22.58
N LYS A 245 -15.55 15.86 23.83
CA LYS A 245 -14.12 15.92 24.22
C LYS A 245 -13.41 14.56 24.08
N GLU A 246 -14.16 13.47 24.08
CA GLU A 246 -13.66 12.09 23.91
C GLU A 246 -13.78 11.59 22.46
N SER A 247 -13.94 12.50 21.49
CA SER A 247 -13.93 12.13 20.07
C SER A 247 -12.56 11.60 19.66
N VAL A 248 -12.55 10.48 18.93
CA VAL A 248 -11.32 9.87 18.41
C VAL A 248 -11.39 9.86 16.90
N TYR A 249 -10.61 10.74 16.25
CA TYR A 249 -10.47 10.72 14.79
C TYR A 249 -9.33 9.78 14.39
N CYS A 250 -9.60 8.93 13.42
CA CYS A 250 -8.76 7.81 13.04
C CYS A 250 -8.88 7.57 11.52
N TRP A 251 -7.84 7.02 10.89
CA TRP A 251 -7.90 6.56 9.52
C TRP A 251 -8.03 5.06 9.47
N ARG A 252 -9.07 4.57 8.82
CA ARG A 252 -9.17 3.15 8.52
C ARG A 252 -8.34 2.81 7.29
N LEU A 253 -7.42 1.86 7.44
CA LEU A 253 -6.58 1.39 6.34
C LEU A 253 -7.20 0.21 5.61
N LYS A 254 -7.06 0.24 4.29
CA LYS A 254 -7.46 -0.86 3.40
C LYS A 254 -6.77 -0.71 2.04
N ARG A 255 -5.94 -1.67 1.63
CA ARG A 255 -5.34 -1.70 0.25
C ARG A 255 -4.58 -0.40 -0.09
N MET A 256 -3.63 0.00 0.76
CA MET A 256 -2.84 1.24 0.62
C MET A 256 -3.65 2.55 0.68
N VAL A 257 -4.92 2.48 1.09
CA VAL A 257 -5.80 3.64 1.22
C VAL A 257 -6.06 3.93 2.69
N ARG A 258 -6.01 5.22 3.03
CA ARG A 258 -6.43 5.78 4.31
C ARG A 258 -7.81 6.40 4.15
N HIS A 259 -8.79 5.94 4.91
CA HIS A 259 -10.12 6.54 4.94
C HIS A 259 -10.36 7.18 6.30
N GLY A 260 -10.45 8.52 6.33
CA GLY A 260 -10.69 9.28 7.56
C GLY A 260 -12.09 9.04 8.14
N GLY A 261 -12.19 9.12 9.47
CA GLY A 261 -13.45 8.97 10.16
C GLY A 261 -13.30 9.04 11.68
N PHE A 262 -14.44 8.90 12.36
CA PHE A 262 -14.50 8.87 13.82
C PHE A 262 -14.72 7.46 14.33
N CYS A 263 -13.98 7.14 15.39
CA CYS A 263 -14.08 5.91 16.15
C CYS A 263 -14.97 6.13 17.38
N ALA A 264 -15.83 5.17 17.72
CA ALA A 264 -16.58 5.15 18.98
C ALA A 264 -16.59 3.75 19.59
N LEU A 265 -16.64 3.68 20.91
CA LEU A 265 -16.65 2.43 21.67
C LEU A 265 -17.85 2.43 22.60
N THR A 266 -18.62 1.35 22.55
CA THR A 266 -19.70 1.06 23.51
C THR A 266 -19.30 -0.14 24.39
N ASP A 267 -20.15 -0.48 25.35
CA ASP A 267 -20.05 -1.71 26.13
C ASP A 267 -20.26 -3.00 25.30
N ARG A 268 -20.66 -2.90 24.02
CA ARG A 268 -20.96 -4.03 23.14
C ARG A 268 -20.19 -4.05 21.82
N ALA A 269 -19.75 -2.91 21.31
CA ALA A 269 -19.14 -2.85 19.99
C ALA A 269 -18.16 -1.69 19.78
N LEU A 270 -17.20 -1.92 18.88
CA LEU A 270 -16.36 -0.89 18.29
C LEU A 270 -16.98 -0.40 16.98
N TYR A 271 -17.11 0.92 16.85
CA TYR A 271 -17.65 1.62 15.70
C TYR A 271 -16.59 2.44 14.98
N PHE A 272 -16.67 2.46 13.65
CA PHE A 272 -15.95 3.39 12.80
C PHE A 272 -16.92 4.02 11.81
N GLN A 273 -17.16 5.33 11.95
CA GLN A 273 -17.97 6.12 11.04
C GLN A 273 -17.04 6.90 10.10
N PRO A 274 -17.03 6.59 8.80
CA PRO A 274 -16.26 7.37 7.84
C PRO A 274 -16.74 8.83 7.84
N SER A 275 -15.80 9.76 7.74
CA SER A 275 -16.09 11.19 7.66
C SER A 275 -15.03 11.87 6.80
N PRO A 276 -15.42 12.47 5.67
CA PRO A 276 -16.67 12.25 4.92
C PRO A 276 -16.96 10.77 4.55
N ASN A 277 -18.23 10.40 4.35
CA ASN A 277 -18.64 9.03 4.02
C ASN A 277 -19.08 8.86 2.55
N PHE A 278 -18.39 7.98 1.82
CA PHE A 278 -18.65 7.68 0.40
C PHE A 278 -19.20 6.29 0.17
N SER A 279 -19.41 5.53 1.23
CA SER A 279 -19.99 4.22 1.16
C SER A 279 -21.48 4.30 1.46
N ARG A 280 -22.25 3.39 0.86
CA ARG A 280 -23.63 3.17 1.30
C ARG A 280 -23.74 2.63 2.72
N LYS A 281 -22.64 2.07 3.25
CA LYS A 281 -22.61 1.65 4.64
C LYS A 281 -22.24 2.87 5.50
N LEU A 282 -23.18 3.29 6.35
CA LEU A 282 -23.02 4.46 7.23
C LEU A 282 -21.84 4.33 8.20
N PHE A 283 -21.57 3.12 8.68
CA PHE A 283 -20.49 2.83 9.62
C PHE A 283 -20.03 1.38 9.53
N LYS A 284 -18.89 1.08 10.13
CA LYS A 284 -18.46 -0.28 10.47
C LYS A 284 -18.69 -0.51 11.96
N ARG A 285 -19.21 -1.69 12.29
CA ARG A 285 -19.44 -2.16 13.65
C ARG A 285 -18.74 -3.50 13.80
N ILE A 286 -18.03 -3.69 14.91
CA ILE A 286 -17.41 -4.94 15.32
C ILE A 286 -17.94 -5.25 16.72
N ASN A 287 -18.61 -6.39 16.87
CA ASN A 287 -19.07 -6.85 18.17
C ASN A 287 -17.86 -7.22 19.05
N LEU A 288 -17.82 -6.73 20.29
CA LEU A 288 -16.72 -7.02 21.21
C LEU A 288 -16.67 -8.51 21.58
N ASP A 289 -17.82 -9.19 21.64
CA ASP A 289 -17.90 -10.63 21.91
C ASP A 289 -17.25 -11.49 20.81
N SER A 290 -17.11 -10.94 19.60
CA SER A 290 -16.47 -11.62 18.47
C SER A 290 -15.00 -11.25 18.28
N VAL A 291 -14.44 -10.34 19.09
CA VAL A 291 -13.04 -9.94 19.00
C VAL A 291 -12.15 -11.08 19.50
N LEU A 292 -11.17 -11.44 18.67
CA LEU A 292 -10.19 -12.48 18.96
C LEU A 292 -8.91 -11.85 19.51
N HIS A 293 -8.34 -10.92 18.74
CA HIS A 293 -7.05 -10.31 19.04
C HIS A 293 -7.07 -8.82 18.74
N ILE A 294 -6.39 -8.05 19.58
CA ILE A 294 -6.14 -6.63 19.39
C ILE A 294 -4.63 -6.43 19.44
N PHE A 295 -4.08 -5.85 18.37
CA PHE A 295 -2.67 -5.55 18.26
C PHE A 295 -2.45 -4.04 18.21
N LYS A 296 -1.63 -3.53 19.13
CA LYS A 296 -1.01 -2.20 18.95
C LYS A 296 0.03 -2.33 17.84
N ARG A 297 -0.04 -1.43 16.87
CA ARG A 297 0.83 -1.38 15.70
C ARG A 297 1.54 -0.03 15.67
N ASP A 298 2.72 -0.04 15.09
CA ASP A 298 3.51 1.15 14.80
C ASP A 298 3.69 1.17 13.28
N SER A 299 2.97 2.05 12.57
CA SER A 299 2.86 2.02 11.10
C SER A 299 3.96 2.80 10.37
N GLY A 300 5.10 3.01 11.03
CA GLY A 300 6.31 3.62 10.46
C GLY A 300 6.54 5.08 10.86
N LEU A 301 7.66 5.64 10.41
CA LEU A 301 8.08 7.02 10.68
C LEU A 301 7.28 8.04 9.83
N THR A 302 6.97 9.20 10.39
CA THR A 302 6.47 10.39 9.66
C THR A 302 7.62 11.29 9.23
N SER A 303 7.32 12.27 8.36
CA SER A 303 8.26 13.34 7.97
C SER A 303 8.77 14.18 9.14
N THR A 304 8.11 14.15 10.30
CA THR A 304 8.56 14.82 11.54
C THR A 304 9.31 13.89 12.48
N GLY A 305 9.51 12.62 12.11
CA GLY A 305 10.16 11.61 12.95
C GLY A 305 9.24 10.94 13.99
N GLU A 306 7.98 11.37 14.09
CA GLU A 306 6.99 10.69 14.95
C GLU A 306 6.54 9.38 14.30
N CYS A 307 6.37 8.31 15.07
CA CYS A 307 5.84 7.06 14.52
C CYS A 307 4.31 7.12 14.48
N LEU A 308 3.70 6.92 13.30
CA LEU A 308 2.25 6.76 13.24
C LEU A 308 1.88 5.52 14.04
N THR A 309 0.90 5.68 14.92
CA THR A 309 0.41 4.58 15.74
C THR A 309 -0.85 4.02 15.14
N ALA A 310 -1.02 2.71 15.25
CA ALA A 310 -2.19 2.02 14.76
C ALA A 310 -2.72 0.99 15.76
N LEU A 311 -3.98 0.61 15.55
CA LEU A 311 -4.68 -0.43 16.27
C LEU A 311 -5.31 -1.37 15.25
N GLU A 312 -4.93 -2.63 15.32
CA GLU A 312 -5.53 -3.70 14.53
C GLU A 312 -6.45 -4.53 15.41
N VAL A 313 -7.72 -4.65 15.02
CA VAL A 313 -8.72 -5.44 15.74
C VAL A 313 -9.18 -6.58 14.84
N VAL A 314 -8.85 -7.80 15.24
CA VAL A 314 -9.20 -9.06 14.56
C VAL A 314 -10.40 -9.68 15.26
N SER A 315 -11.40 -10.09 14.49
CA SER A 315 -12.67 -10.61 14.99
C SER A 315 -13.21 -11.72 14.10
N LEU A 316 -14.04 -12.59 14.67
CA LEU A 316 -14.80 -13.57 13.90
C LEU A 316 -15.82 -12.88 12.98
N PRO A 317 -16.14 -13.46 11.81
CA PRO A 317 -17.24 -12.99 10.99
C PRO A 317 -18.59 -13.18 11.72
N GLU A 318 -19.51 -12.23 11.57
CA GLU A 318 -20.93 -12.42 11.96
C GLU A 318 -21.56 -13.54 11.10
N GLU A 319 -22.40 -14.38 11.70
CA GLU A 319 -22.90 -15.69 11.24
C GLU A 319 -23.21 -15.86 9.73
N ILE A 320 -23.07 -17.12 9.30
CA ILE A 320 -23.05 -17.65 7.94
C ILE A 320 -24.48 -17.74 7.38
N THR A 321 -24.92 -16.74 6.61
CA THR A 321 -26.19 -16.84 5.85
C THR A 321 -26.03 -16.90 4.34
N ASP A 322 -24.83 -17.08 3.77
CA ASP A 322 -24.68 -17.25 2.31
C ASP A 322 -23.53 -18.17 1.88
N LYS A 323 -23.83 -19.03 0.87
CA LYS A 323 -23.01 -20.07 0.20
C LYS A 323 -21.70 -19.61 -0.47
N ILE A 324 -21.24 -18.40 -0.21
CA ILE A 324 -19.99 -17.88 -0.80
C ILE A 324 -18.87 -18.14 0.20
N LYS A 325 -17.83 -18.88 -0.20
CA LYS A 325 -16.58 -19.08 0.56
C LYS A 325 -16.12 -17.73 1.15
N ARG A 326 -16.48 -17.43 2.40
CA ARG A 326 -16.21 -16.13 3.04
C ARG A 326 -15.06 -16.27 4.03
N LYS A 327 -14.32 -15.17 4.15
CA LYS A 327 -13.09 -14.99 4.93
C LYS A 327 -13.16 -15.64 6.31
N GLN A 328 -12.08 -16.30 6.72
CA GLN A 328 -11.92 -16.94 8.02
C GLN A 328 -12.06 -15.94 9.18
N TYR A 329 -11.65 -14.69 8.98
CA TYR A 329 -11.70 -13.61 9.96
C TYR A 329 -12.06 -12.25 9.34
N ARG A 330 -12.46 -11.30 10.19
CA ARG A 330 -12.59 -9.87 9.88
C ARG A 330 -11.53 -9.08 10.63
N CYS A 331 -11.00 -8.05 9.99
CA CYS A 331 -10.10 -7.10 10.63
C CYS A 331 -10.45 -5.66 10.25
N ILE A 332 -10.29 -4.77 11.22
CA ILE A 332 -10.19 -3.32 11.00
C ILE A 332 -8.82 -2.85 11.48
N TYR A 333 -8.16 -2.05 10.65
CA TYR A 333 -6.87 -1.44 10.93
C TYR A 333 -7.09 0.07 11.01
N LEU A 334 -6.78 0.67 12.16
CA LEU A 334 -7.04 2.06 12.46
C LEU A 334 -5.72 2.77 12.76
N GLU A 335 -5.36 3.76 11.97
CA GLU A 335 -4.23 4.66 12.22
C GLU A 335 -4.69 5.91 12.97
N PHE A 336 -3.83 6.42 13.84
CA PHE A 336 -4.08 7.57 14.67
C PHE A 336 -2.98 8.60 14.43
N LYS A 337 -3.38 9.88 14.44
CA LYS A 337 -2.43 10.99 14.31
C LYS A 337 -1.48 11.04 15.50
N GLN A 338 -2.02 10.84 16.71
CA GLN A 338 -1.27 10.85 17.96
C GLN A 338 -1.44 9.52 18.71
N GLY A 339 -0.37 9.05 19.34
CA GLY A 339 -0.39 7.84 20.17
C GLY A 339 -1.36 7.92 21.36
N SER A 340 -1.55 9.12 21.91
CA SER A 340 -2.50 9.39 23.00
C SER A 340 -3.93 9.01 22.63
N ASP A 341 -4.37 9.29 21.40
CA ASP A 341 -5.73 8.97 20.94
C ASP A 341 -5.92 7.46 20.75
N ARG A 342 -4.91 6.76 20.25
CA ARG A 342 -4.89 5.28 20.23
C ARG A 342 -4.99 4.74 21.66
N ASP A 343 -4.18 5.28 22.56
CA ASP A 343 -4.05 4.74 23.92
C ASP A 343 -5.33 4.94 24.75
N LYS A 344 -6.10 6.03 24.54
CA LYS A 344 -7.47 6.18 25.09
C LYS A 344 -8.36 4.99 24.71
N LEU A 345 -8.42 4.66 23.42
CA LEU A 345 -9.24 3.56 22.92
C LEU A 345 -8.74 2.19 23.42
N VAL A 346 -7.42 2.00 23.46
CA VAL A 346 -6.79 0.77 23.97
C VAL A 346 -7.11 0.56 25.45
N ASN A 347 -7.00 1.60 26.28
CA ASN A 347 -7.26 1.47 27.71
C ASN A 347 -8.71 1.05 27.96
N ALA A 348 -9.68 1.69 27.30
CA ALA A 348 -11.08 1.29 27.41
C ALA A 348 -11.35 -0.13 26.87
N LEU A 349 -10.70 -0.53 25.78
CA LEU A 349 -10.81 -1.91 25.27
C LEU A 349 -10.19 -2.95 26.22
N LYS A 350 -9.11 -2.61 26.92
CA LYS A 350 -8.49 -3.50 27.92
C LYS A 350 -9.41 -3.75 29.09
N ASP A 351 -10.22 -2.77 29.48
CA ASP A 351 -11.20 -2.95 30.56
C ASP A 351 -12.34 -3.89 30.16
N ILE A 352 -12.74 -3.89 28.88
CA ILE A 352 -13.91 -4.66 28.39
C ILE A 352 -13.50 -6.06 27.87
N VAL A 353 -12.43 -6.13 27.07
CA VAL A 353 -11.94 -7.35 26.40
C VAL A 353 -10.44 -7.60 26.65
N PRO A 354 -10.00 -7.73 27.91
CA PRO A 354 -8.57 -7.85 28.27
C PRO A 354 -7.87 -9.03 27.57
N LYS A 355 -8.58 -10.14 27.40
CA LYS A 355 -8.05 -11.36 26.78
C LYS A 355 -7.59 -11.15 25.33
N ALA A 356 -8.19 -10.20 24.60
CA ALA A 356 -7.83 -9.92 23.22
C ALA A 356 -6.41 -9.35 23.08
N PHE A 357 -5.80 -8.85 24.16
CA PHE A 357 -4.43 -8.32 24.15
C PHE A 357 -3.37 -9.38 24.49
N PHE A 358 -3.76 -10.60 24.88
CA PHE A 358 -2.83 -11.60 25.40
C PHE A 358 -1.77 -12.04 24.39
N ALA A 359 -2.06 -12.00 23.08
CA ALA A 359 -1.08 -12.35 22.05
C ALA A 359 0.22 -11.52 22.16
N ILE A 360 0.12 -10.21 22.40
CA ILE A 360 1.27 -9.32 22.60
C ILE A 360 1.66 -9.22 24.08
N ASP A 361 0.69 -9.12 24.99
CA ASP A 361 0.98 -8.71 26.37
C ASP A 361 1.37 -9.90 27.26
N SER A 362 0.88 -11.12 26.97
CA SER A 362 1.09 -12.30 27.81
C SER A 362 2.21 -13.20 27.30
N ARG A 363 3.33 -13.26 28.04
CA ARG A 363 4.39 -14.25 27.80
C ARG A 363 3.87 -15.68 27.94
N GLY A 364 3.00 -15.94 28.91
CA GLY A 364 2.40 -17.25 29.13
C GLY A 364 1.60 -17.74 27.92
N PHE A 365 0.77 -16.87 27.35
CA PHE A 365 0.00 -17.19 26.14
C PHE A 365 0.90 -17.50 24.94
N ARG A 366 1.97 -16.71 24.73
CA ARG A 366 2.94 -17.00 23.65
C ARG A 366 3.63 -18.35 23.84
N ASN A 367 4.06 -18.65 25.07
CA ASN A 367 4.67 -19.94 25.38
C ASN A 367 3.70 -21.09 25.14
N GLU A 368 2.43 -20.92 25.49
CA GLU A 368 1.39 -21.91 25.21
C GLU A 368 1.20 -22.14 23.70
N MET A 369 1.16 -21.09 22.89
CA MET A 369 1.10 -21.21 21.41
C MET A 369 2.32 -21.95 20.84
N ILE A 370 3.51 -21.68 21.38
CA ILE A 370 4.74 -22.41 21.04
C ILE A 370 4.59 -23.89 21.38
N GLU A 371 4.16 -24.24 22.60
CA GLU A 371 4.00 -25.63 23.01
C GLU A 371 2.92 -26.38 22.20
N LEU A 372 1.79 -25.74 21.89
CA LEU A 372 0.76 -26.32 21.03
C LEU A 372 1.31 -26.65 19.64
N TRP A 373 2.13 -25.76 19.06
CA TRP A 373 2.82 -26.04 17.81
C TRP A 373 3.85 -27.16 17.97
N ARG A 374 4.65 -27.14 19.04
CA ARG A 374 5.64 -28.19 19.30
C ARG A 374 5.02 -29.56 19.43
N MET A 375 3.87 -29.67 20.10
CA MET A 375 3.12 -30.90 20.27
C MET A 375 2.37 -31.36 18.99
N GLY A 376 2.38 -30.56 17.92
CA GLY A 376 1.69 -30.86 16.68
C GLY A 376 0.18 -30.59 16.71
N LEU A 377 -0.31 -29.92 17.75
CA LEU A 377 -1.72 -29.51 17.88
C LEU A 377 -2.03 -28.26 17.06
N LEU A 378 -1.01 -27.43 16.80
CA LEU A 378 -1.08 -26.29 15.89
C LEU A 378 -0.33 -26.61 14.58
N PRO A 379 -0.97 -26.48 13.39
CA PRO A 379 -0.27 -26.67 12.12
C PRO A 379 0.74 -25.56 11.86
N ASN A 380 1.71 -25.83 10.98
CA ASN A 380 2.83 -24.93 10.70
C ASN A 380 2.35 -23.58 10.17
N PHE A 381 1.36 -23.57 9.28
CA PHE A 381 0.83 -22.32 8.75
C PHE A 381 0.23 -21.42 9.82
N GLN A 382 -0.64 -21.96 10.68
CA GLN A 382 -1.30 -21.17 11.73
C GLN A 382 -0.27 -20.63 12.72
N TYR A 383 0.78 -21.41 12.99
CA TYR A 383 1.88 -20.95 13.82
C TYR A 383 2.68 -19.82 13.15
N LEU A 384 2.98 -19.92 11.85
CA LEU A 384 3.62 -18.85 11.09
C LEU A 384 2.76 -17.59 11.01
N ASP A 385 1.45 -17.73 10.80
CA ASP A 385 0.51 -16.60 10.78
C ASP A 385 0.46 -15.91 12.16
N PHE A 386 0.43 -16.69 13.24
CA PHE A 386 0.56 -16.18 14.61
C PHE A 386 1.86 -15.41 14.85
N LEU A 387 3.03 -15.98 14.47
CA LEU A 387 4.32 -15.31 14.59
C LEU A 387 4.37 -14.00 13.80
N ASN A 388 3.87 -14.01 12.56
CA ASN A 388 3.73 -12.80 11.76
C ASN A 388 2.89 -11.74 12.49
N CYS A 389 1.72 -12.13 13.03
CA CYS A 389 0.85 -11.22 13.76
C CYS A 389 1.53 -10.61 14.99
N ILE A 390 2.20 -11.39 15.84
CA ILE A 390 2.86 -10.83 17.03
C ILE A 390 4.16 -10.07 16.70
N ALA A 391 4.74 -10.29 15.51
CA ALA A 391 5.91 -9.57 15.01
C ALA A 391 5.58 -8.27 14.26
N GLY A 392 4.35 -7.75 14.39
CA GLY A 392 3.96 -6.48 13.77
C GLY A 392 3.37 -6.60 12.37
N ARG A 393 3.23 -7.80 11.80
CA ARG A 393 2.76 -7.98 10.41
C ARG A 393 1.24 -8.02 10.31
N SER A 394 0.71 -7.49 9.20
CA SER A 394 -0.72 -7.46 8.89
C SER A 394 -0.97 -7.54 7.40
N ARG A 395 -2.04 -8.25 6.99
CA ARG A 395 -2.50 -8.28 5.58
C ARG A 395 -3.18 -6.97 5.15
N TYR A 396 -3.41 -6.05 6.09
CA TYR A 396 -4.07 -4.77 5.82
C TYR A 396 -3.09 -3.63 5.62
N ASP A 397 -1.81 -3.88 5.92
CA ASP A 397 -0.69 -2.98 5.67
C ASP A 397 0.31 -3.69 4.74
N ILE A 398 0.40 -3.22 3.49
CA ILE A 398 1.24 -3.84 2.47
C ILE A 398 2.75 -3.68 2.81
N SER A 399 3.14 -2.62 3.51
CA SER A 399 4.52 -2.41 3.97
C SER A 399 4.92 -3.38 5.10
N HIS A 400 3.93 -3.95 5.81
CA HIS A 400 4.13 -4.93 6.87
C HIS A 400 3.43 -6.26 6.57
N TYR A 401 3.41 -6.69 5.30
CA TYR A 401 2.73 -7.93 4.93
C TYR A 401 3.37 -9.17 5.58
N PRO A 402 2.58 -10.20 5.94
CA PRO A 402 3.12 -11.45 6.47
C PRO A 402 4.08 -12.13 5.49
N VAL A 403 5.10 -12.78 6.05
CA VAL A 403 6.17 -13.46 5.30
C VAL A 403 6.10 -14.95 5.56
N PHE A 404 6.19 -15.75 4.50
CA PHE A 404 6.20 -17.22 4.52
C PHE A 404 7.39 -17.76 3.73
N PRO A 405 7.99 -18.90 4.12
CA PRO A 405 9.16 -19.44 3.44
C PRO A 405 8.80 -19.97 2.05
N TRP A 406 9.71 -19.89 1.08
CA TRP A 406 9.75 -20.90 0.03
C TRP A 406 10.07 -22.26 0.64
N VAL A 407 9.24 -23.29 0.38
CA VAL A 407 9.44 -24.65 0.94
C VAL A 407 9.91 -25.68 -0.08
N LEU A 408 9.50 -25.57 -1.35
CA LEU A 408 9.92 -26.46 -2.43
C LEU A 408 11.00 -25.80 -3.30
N THR A 409 11.82 -26.62 -3.94
CA THR A 409 12.84 -26.21 -4.92
C THR A 409 12.52 -26.64 -6.35
N ASP A 410 11.65 -27.64 -6.52
CA ASP A 410 11.33 -28.18 -7.84
C ASP A 410 9.98 -27.69 -8.38
N TYR A 411 10.08 -26.78 -9.35
CA TYR A 411 8.94 -26.23 -10.09
C TYR A 411 8.97 -26.60 -11.58
N SER A 412 9.86 -27.51 -11.97
CA SER A 412 10.13 -27.85 -13.38
C SER A 412 9.72 -29.29 -13.75
N SER A 413 9.79 -30.21 -12.79
CA SER A 413 9.50 -31.62 -13.01
C SER A 413 8.03 -31.88 -13.32
N PRO A 414 7.73 -32.92 -14.13
CA PRO A 414 6.35 -33.33 -14.44
C PRO A 414 5.61 -33.88 -13.22
N THR A 415 6.32 -34.42 -12.24
CA THR A 415 5.79 -34.99 -11.00
C THR A 415 6.61 -34.49 -9.81
N LEU A 416 6.02 -34.52 -8.62
CA LEU A 416 6.66 -34.10 -7.38
C LEU A 416 6.38 -35.11 -6.27
N ASP A 417 7.44 -35.71 -5.71
CA ASP A 417 7.35 -36.60 -4.55
C ASP A 417 7.75 -35.87 -3.27
N LEU A 418 6.76 -35.61 -2.41
CA LEU A 418 6.98 -34.93 -1.12
C LEU A 418 7.70 -35.80 -0.07
N ASN A 419 7.94 -37.09 -0.35
CA ASN A 419 8.79 -37.93 0.51
C ASN A 419 10.28 -37.78 0.18
N ASN A 420 10.61 -37.27 -1.01
CA ASN A 420 11.99 -37.00 -1.39
C ASN A 420 12.47 -35.71 -0.72
N GLN A 421 13.47 -35.79 0.15
CA GLN A 421 13.98 -34.62 0.87
C GLN A 421 14.65 -33.58 -0.05
N ASN A 422 15.10 -33.98 -1.24
CA ASN A 422 15.81 -33.09 -2.18
C ASN A 422 14.89 -32.06 -2.86
N VAL A 423 13.57 -32.27 -2.81
CA VAL A 423 12.59 -31.30 -3.36
C VAL A 423 12.33 -30.14 -2.42
N TYR A 424 12.86 -30.19 -1.20
CA TYR A 424 12.68 -29.14 -0.20
C TYR A 424 13.87 -28.20 -0.15
N ARG A 425 13.56 -26.93 0.09
CA ARG A 425 14.56 -25.89 0.34
C ARG A 425 15.20 -26.11 1.72
N ASP A 426 16.51 -25.85 1.81
CA ASP A 426 17.21 -25.69 3.08
C ASP A 426 16.67 -24.45 3.84
N LEU A 427 15.84 -24.72 4.85
CA LEU A 427 15.21 -23.70 5.70
C LEU A 427 16.17 -23.07 6.72
N SER A 428 17.41 -23.55 6.82
CA SER A 428 18.44 -22.95 7.68
C SER A 428 19.17 -21.76 7.04
N LYS A 429 18.91 -21.50 5.75
CA LYS A 429 19.55 -20.45 4.97
C LYS A 429 18.53 -19.46 4.42
N PRO A 430 18.83 -18.14 4.39
CA PRO A 430 18.03 -17.17 3.64
C PRO A 430 18.17 -17.39 2.13
N ILE A 431 17.24 -16.85 1.33
CA ILE A 431 17.21 -17.01 -0.15
C ILE A 431 18.57 -16.67 -0.77
N GLY A 432 19.14 -15.53 -0.36
CA GLY A 432 20.40 -15.03 -0.89
C GLY A 432 21.60 -15.94 -0.62
N SER A 433 21.45 -16.95 0.23
CA SER A 433 22.51 -17.91 0.59
C SER A 433 22.33 -19.31 -0.02
N LEU A 434 21.24 -19.54 -0.75
CA LEU A 434 21.00 -20.84 -1.40
C LEU A 434 21.93 -21.07 -2.60
N ASN A 435 22.17 -20.02 -3.40
CA ASN A 435 23.17 -20.03 -4.47
C ASN A 435 24.51 -19.52 -3.93
N ILE A 436 25.47 -20.43 -3.80
CA ILE A 436 26.78 -20.18 -3.17
C ILE A 436 27.64 -19.21 -3.99
N GLU A 437 27.63 -19.34 -5.33
CA GLU A 437 28.39 -18.46 -6.22
C GLU A 437 27.88 -17.03 -6.13
N ARG A 438 26.55 -16.86 -6.21
CA ARG A 438 25.90 -15.56 -6.06
C ARG A 438 26.20 -14.93 -4.71
N LEU A 439 26.11 -15.72 -3.63
CA LEU A 439 26.43 -15.25 -2.27
C LEU A 439 27.87 -14.73 -2.18
N HIS A 440 28.84 -15.47 -2.73
CA HIS A 440 30.24 -15.07 -2.71
C HIS A 440 30.46 -13.71 -3.39
N LEU A 441 29.87 -13.53 -4.58
CA LEU A 441 29.95 -12.27 -5.33
C LEU A 441 29.32 -11.10 -4.57
N ILE A 442 28.15 -11.30 -3.98
CA ILE A 442 27.45 -10.25 -3.20
C ILE A 442 28.27 -9.87 -1.97
N LYS A 443 28.75 -10.85 -1.20
CA LYS A 443 29.55 -10.57 0.01
C LYS A 443 30.81 -9.79 -0.32
N LYS A 444 31.53 -10.17 -1.39
CA LYS A 444 32.71 -9.46 -1.87
C LYS A 444 32.37 -8.01 -2.24
N ARG A 445 31.29 -7.81 -3.01
CA ARG A 445 30.85 -6.46 -3.41
C ARG A 445 30.47 -5.60 -2.20
N MET A 446 29.67 -6.12 -1.28
CA MET A 446 29.19 -5.37 -0.13
C MET A 446 30.31 -5.06 0.87
N TYR A 447 31.25 -5.98 1.07
CA TYR A 447 32.41 -5.74 1.92
C TYR A 447 33.31 -4.63 1.36
N ASN A 448 33.54 -4.61 0.05
CA ASN A 448 34.30 -3.53 -0.58
C ASN A 448 33.60 -2.16 -0.46
N LEU A 449 32.26 -2.11 -0.62
CA LEU A 449 31.48 -0.88 -0.40
C LEU A 449 31.54 -0.39 1.05
N PHE A 450 31.51 -1.32 2.01
CA PHE A 450 31.64 -1.00 3.43
C PHE A 450 33.01 -0.39 3.74
N LEU A 451 34.09 -0.96 3.21
CA LEU A 451 35.45 -0.41 3.37
C LEU A 451 35.59 0.97 2.73
N SER A 452 35.08 1.18 1.50
CA SER A 452 35.18 2.49 0.85
C SER A 452 34.46 3.59 1.61
N ASN A 453 33.30 3.29 2.20
CA ASN A 453 32.56 4.24 3.02
C ASN A 453 33.26 4.54 4.35
N SER A 454 33.97 3.56 4.91
CA SER A 454 34.72 3.73 6.17
C SER A 454 35.96 4.61 5.98
N VAL A 455 36.69 4.45 4.87
CA VAL A 455 37.88 5.27 4.55
C VAL A 455 37.50 6.73 4.30
N ASN A 456 36.43 7.00 3.54
CA ASN A 456 35.97 8.36 3.24
C ASN A 456 35.52 9.15 4.49
N ASN A 457 35.16 8.48 5.58
CA ASN A 457 34.79 9.12 6.84
C ASN A 457 36.01 9.44 7.74
N MET A 458 37.16 8.78 7.55
CA MET A 458 38.38 9.10 8.31
C MET A 458 39.10 10.34 7.76
N ASP A 459 39.08 10.58 6.44
CA ASP A 459 39.74 11.73 5.81
C ASP A 459 39.04 13.08 6.09
N LYS A 460 37.85 13.09 6.70
CA LYS A 460 37.15 14.31 7.14
C LYS A 460 37.41 14.67 8.61
N GLY A 461 38.22 13.90 9.33
CA GLY A 461 38.48 14.04 10.76
C GLY A 461 39.85 14.65 11.14
N SER A 462 40.71 14.98 10.18
CA SER A 462 42.07 15.48 10.46
C SER A 462 42.46 16.63 9.54
N ASP A 463 41.82 17.79 9.71
CA ASP A 463 42.44 19.05 9.33
C ASP A 463 43.31 19.53 10.50
N GLY A 464 44.59 19.16 10.44
CA GLY A 464 45.57 19.45 11.47
C GLY A 464 46.97 19.04 11.06
N ASN A 465 47.58 19.86 10.21
CA ASN A 465 49.03 19.95 9.97
C ASN A 465 49.78 18.65 9.64
N LEU A 466 50.17 18.48 8.36
CA LEU A 466 51.56 18.11 8.05
C LEU A 466 51.92 18.51 6.62
N LYS A 467 52.84 19.47 6.54
CA LYS A 467 53.56 19.92 5.35
C LYS A 467 54.47 18.81 4.80
N ASN A 468 54.58 18.77 3.48
CA ASN A 468 55.71 18.37 2.65
C ASN A 468 56.46 17.08 3.00
N ARG A 469 56.35 16.07 2.12
CA ARG A 469 57.52 15.31 1.65
C ARG A 469 57.26 14.61 0.32
N ASP A 470 58.32 14.65 -0.47
CA ASP A 470 58.39 14.43 -1.91
C ASP A 470 58.14 13.00 -2.42
N THR A 471 57.87 13.00 -3.72
CA THR A 471 57.94 11.91 -4.70
C THR A 471 59.10 10.92 -4.50
N SER A 472 58.77 9.63 -4.38
CA SER A 472 59.50 8.55 -5.07
C SER A 472 58.65 7.27 -5.08
N GLY A 473 58.52 6.67 -6.27
CA GLY A 473 57.67 5.50 -6.48
C GLY A 473 58.15 4.26 -5.74
N LYS A 474 57.19 3.45 -5.29
CA LYS A 474 57.35 2.01 -5.09
C LYS A 474 55.97 1.33 -5.12
N ASN A 475 55.79 0.48 -6.13
CA ASN A 475 54.79 -0.57 -6.16
C ASN A 475 54.85 -1.36 -4.84
N VAL A 476 53.73 -1.42 -4.11
CA VAL A 476 53.54 -2.40 -3.05
C VAL A 476 52.21 -3.10 -3.29
N ASN A 477 52.31 -4.27 -3.92
CA ASN A 477 51.38 -5.36 -3.70
C ASN A 477 51.35 -5.63 -2.19
N GLY A 478 50.26 -5.22 -1.54
CA GLY A 478 50.06 -5.36 -0.11
C GLY A 478 48.61 -5.70 0.16
N SER A 479 48.24 -6.96 -0.07
CA SER A 479 47.09 -7.59 0.56
C SER A 479 47.25 -7.47 2.08
N LYS A 480 46.86 -6.35 2.67
CA LYS A 480 46.67 -6.26 4.12
C LYS A 480 45.46 -7.12 4.45
N SER A 481 45.73 -8.36 4.82
CA SER A 481 44.82 -9.15 5.62
C SER A 481 44.59 -8.38 6.92
N VAL A 482 43.45 -7.70 7.00
CA VAL A 482 42.96 -7.11 8.25
C VAL A 482 42.71 -8.29 9.19
N LYS A 483 43.47 -8.34 10.29
CA LYS A 483 43.31 -9.38 11.31
C LYS A 483 41.93 -9.25 11.94
N SER A 484 41.22 -10.37 11.96
CA SER A 484 39.92 -10.62 12.55
C SER A 484 39.96 -10.57 14.08
N GLY A 485 39.79 -9.40 14.67
CA GLY A 485 39.57 -9.24 16.11
C GLY A 485 38.66 -8.03 16.39
N ASP A 486 37.46 -8.31 16.89
CA ASP A 486 36.56 -7.40 17.63
C ASP A 486 36.03 -6.12 16.95
N GLU A 487 35.90 -6.10 15.63
CA GLU A 487 35.05 -5.11 14.97
C GLU A 487 33.59 -5.63 14.90
N ASP A 488 32.67 -5.03 15.67
CA ASP A 488 31.23 -5.27 15.55
C ASP A 488 30.73 -4.69 14.21
N LEU A 489 30.98 -5.45 13.13
CA LEU A 489 30.60 -5.12 11.75
C LEU A 489 29.13 -4.71 11.66
N TRP A 490 28.27 -5.35 12.45
CA TRP A 490 26.86 -5.05 12.51
C TRP A 490 26.62 -3.63 13.05
N ASP A 491 27.28 -3.26 14.15
CA ASP A 491 27.13 -1.92 14.73
C ASP A 491 27.58 -0.80 13.77
N MET A 492 28.62 -1.09 13.00
CA MET A 492 29.15 -0.20 11.96
C MET A 492 28.30 -0.16 10.69
N GLY A 493 27.23 -0.97 10.61
CA GLY A 493 26.27 -0.94 9.51
C GLY A 493 26.68 -1.76 8.30
N TYR A 494 27.55 -2.76 8.46
CA TYR A 494 27.77 -3.76 7.41
C TYR A 494 26.50 -4.55 7.15
N TYR A 495 26.16 -4.75 5.87
CA TYR A 495 25.06 -5.61 5.45
C TYR A 495 25.34 -6.32 4.14
N ILE A 496 24.63 -7.43 3.90
CA ILE A 496 24.78 -8.26 2.70
C ILE A 496 23.70 -7.90 1.66
N TYR A 497 22.49 -7.58 2.12
CA TYR A 497 21.34 -7.36 1.24
C TYR A 497 20.81 -5.93 1.34
N GLY A 498 20.91 -5.17 0.25
CA GLY A 498 20.24 -3.87 0.11
C GLY A 498 18.75 -3.98 -0.22
N SER A 499 18.34 -5.09 -0.86
CA SER A 499 16.93 -5.43 -1.08
C SER A 499 16.42 -6.33 0.03
N HIS A 500 15.23 -6.03 0.54
CA HIS A 500 14.59 -6.84 1.58
C HIS A 500 13.77 -8.00 0.99
N TYR A 501 13.51 -9.04 1.77
CA TYR A 501 12.73 -10.21 1.34
C TYR A 501 11.21 -9.99 1.28
N SER A 502 10.75 -8.84 1.75
CA SER A 502 9.35 -8.42 1.76
C SER A 502 9.29 -6.90 1.64
N THR A 503 8.63 -6.42 0.59
CA THR A 503 8.44 -4.99 0.27
C THR A 503 7.06 -4.81 -0.38
N PRO A 504 6.46 -3.60 -0.33
CA PRO A 504 5.19 -3.35 -0.99
C PRO A 504 5.15 -3.75 -2.46
N ALA A 505 6.22 -3.45 -3.20
CA ALA A 505 6.34 -3.81 -4.61
C ALA A 505 6.26 -5.33 -4.84
N LEU A 506 6.86 -6.14 -3.97
CA LEU A 506 6.82 -7.61 -4.05
C LEU A 506 5.44 -8.18 -3.73
N ILE A 507 4.75 -7.61 -2.74
CA ILE A 507 3.39 -8.04 -2.39
C ILE A 507 2.44 -7.75 -3.55
N VAL A 508 2.54 -6.56 -4.13
CA VAL A 508 1.74 -6.16 -5.28
C VAL A 508 2.10 -6.95 -6.54
N PHE A 509 3.38 -7.33 -6.72
CA PHE A 509 3.82 -8.24 -7.77
C PHE A 509 3.04 -9.57 -7.72
N PHE A 510 2.94 -10.21 -6.56
CA PHE A 510 2.16 -11.45 -6.41
C PHE A 510 0.65 -11.22 -6.53
N LEU A 511 0.14 -10.12 -5.98
CA LEU A 511 -1.29 -9.86 -5.85
C LEU A 511 -1.91 -9.08 -7.01
N ILE A 512 -1.18 -8.84 -8.11
CA ILE A 512 -1.67 -8.06 -9.26
C ILE A 512 -3.04 -8.55 -9.77
N ARG A 513 -3.33 -9.86 -9.73
CA ARG A 513 -4.61 -10.45 -10.18
C ARG A 513 -5.77 -10.24 -9.19
N LEU A 514 -5.46 -9.98 -7.91
CA LEU A 514 -6.45 -9.70 -6.87
C LEU A 514 -6.64 -8.20 -6.62
N LEU A 515 -5.55 -7.45 -6.63
CA LEU A 515 -5.42 -6.04 -6.25
C LEU A 515 -4.64 -5.23 -7.30
N PRO A 516 -5.05 -5.24 -8.60
CA PRO A 516 -4.35 -4.52 -9.66
C PRO A 516 -4.23 -3.02 -9.37
N GLU A 517 -5.21 -2.47 -8.66
CA GLU A 517 -5.24 -1.07 -8.27
C GLU A 517 -4.06 -0.64 -7.41
N CYS A 518 -3.52 -1.56 -6.59
CA CYS A 518 -2.36 -1.27 -5.75
C CYS A 518 -1.10 -1.08 -6.59
N GLN A 519 -0.98 -1.79 -7.73
CA GLN A 519 0.15 -1.61 -8.65
C GLN A 519 0.06 -0.30 -9.41
N LEU A 520 -1.15 0.03 -9.92
CA LEU A 520 -1.39 1.31 -10.55
C LEU A 520 -1.09 2.47 -9.61
N ARG A 521 -1.46 2.36 -8.32
CA ARG A 521 -1.12 3.38 -7.32
C ARG A 521 0.40 3.51 -7.14
N LEU A 522 1.11 2.38 -6.98
CA LEU A 522 2.55 2.38 -6.72
C LEU A 522 3.38 2.88 -7.91
N TYR A 523 2.92 2.61 -9.15
CA TYR A 523 3.65 2.92 -10.37
C TYR A 523 3.02 4.04 -11.21
N GLY A 524 2.37 5.02 -10.55
CA GLY A 524 1.92 6.25 -11.20
C GLY A 524 0.92 6.02 -12.35
N GLY A 525 0.00 5.06 -12.17
CA GLY A 525 -1.04 4.72 -13.13
C GLY A 525 -0.64 3.69 -14.18
N ARG A 526 0.51 3.05 -14.05
CA ARG A 526 0.98 2.02 -14.99
C ARG A 526 1.08 0.66 -14.31
N PHE A 527 0.89 -0.41 -15.08
CA PHE A 527 1.31 -1.73 -14.64
C PHE A 527 2.81 -1.89 -14.89
N ASP A 528 3.45 -2.87 -14.26
CA ASP A 528 4.85 -3.19 -14.61
C ASP A 528 4.89 -3.85 -16.01
N SER A 529 6.09 -3.99 -16.59
CA SER A 529 6.24 -4.74 -17.83
C SER A 529 5.85 -6.20 -17.62
N SER A 530 5.34 -6.84 -18.67
CA SER A 530 5.00 -8.26 -18.70
C SER A 530 6.17 -9.14 -18.23
N SER A 531 7.41 -8.79 -18.59
CA SER A 531 8.63 -9.47 -18.18
C SER A 531 8.98 -9.36 -16.69
N ARG A 532 8.41 -8.37 -15.98
CA ARG A 532 8.60 -8.16 -14.54
C ARG A 532 7.32 -8.37 -13.72
N THR A 533 6.26 -8.83 -14.37
CA THR A 533 4.99 -9.16 -13.73
C THR A 533 4.97 -10.63 -13.36
N PHE A 534 4.30 -10.97 -12.25
CA PHE A 534 4.17 -12.35 -11.81
C PHE A 534 3.35 -13.15 -12.84
N ASN A 535 4.00 -14.04 -13.59
CA ASN A 535 3.36 -14.81 -14.65
C ASN A 535 3.70 -16.31 -14.61
N ASN A 536 4.82 -16.71 -14.02
CA ASN A 536 5.26 -18.10 -14.00
C ASN A 536 5.99 -18.42 -12.69
N ILE A 537 5.56 -19.49 -12.01
CA ILE A 537 6.12 -19.90 -10.70
C ILE A 537 7.58 -20.36 -10.82
N GLN A 538 7.89 -21.17 -11.83
CA GLN A 538 9.23 -21.69 -12.07
C GLN A 538 10.22 -20.54 -12.35
N HIS A 539 9.87 -19.65 -13.27
CA HIS A 539 10.70 -18.49 -13.60
C HIS A 539 10.89 -17.56 -12.39
N THR A 540 9.83 -17.36 -11.58
CA THR A 540 9.92 -16.59 -10.34
C THR A 540 10.91 -17.22 -9.36
N TYR A 541 10.87 -18.55 -9.22
CA TYR A 541 11.82 -19.28 -8.37
C TYR A 541 13.27 -19.18 -8.89
N GLU A 542 13.48 -19.34 -10.20
CA GLU A 542 14.78 -19.15 -10.84
C GLU A 542 15.34 -17.74 -10.62
N ASN A 543 14.48 -16.71 -10.71
CA ASN A 543 14.86 -15.33 -10.45
C ASN A 543 15.25 -15.11 -8.98
N VAL A 544 14.54 -15.67 -8.00
CA VAL A 544 14.99 -15.52 -6.59
C VAL A 544 16.28 -16.28 -6.30
N MET A 545 16.62 -17.30 -7.09
CA MET A 545 17.86 -18.06 -6.96
C MET A 545 19.06 -17.40 -7.64
N ASN A 546 18.84 -16.69 -8.76
CA ASN A 546 19.93 -16.22 -9.64
C ASN A 546 19.94 -14.70 -9.86
N GLY A 547 18.82 -14.01 -9.66
CA GLY A 547 18.69 -12.57 -9.85
C GLY A 547 19.61 -11.77 -8.93
N HIS A 548 20.13 -10.64 -9.43
CA HIS A 548 21.11 -9.81 -8.72
C HIS A 548 20.58 -9.12 -7.45
N SER A 549 19.27 -8.85 -7.39
CA SER A 549 18.60 -8.13 -6.31
C SER A 549 17.30 -8.80 -5.84
N SER A 550 17.05 -10.03 -6.29
CA SER A 550 15.83 -10.81 -6.03
C SER A 550 16.09 -11.81 -4.90
N PHE A 551 15.73 -11.44 -3.66
CA PHE A 551 15.95 -12.28 -2.47
C PHE A 551 14.67 -12.52 -1.66
N PHE A 552 13.51 -12.45 -2.32
CA PHE A 552 12.22 -12.42 -1.65
C PHE A 552 11.68 -13.78 -1.24
N GLU A 553 11.00 -13.78 -0.10
CA GLU A 553 10.25 -14.92 0.41
C GLU A 553 8.80 -14.88 -0.11
N LEU A 554 8.01 -15.89 0.23
CA LEU A 554 6.61 -16.00 -0.17
C LEU A 554 5.66 -15.24 0.77
N ILE A 555 4.40 -15.18 0.35
CA ILE A 555 3.26 -14.65 1.09
C ILE A 555 2.31 -15.79 1.50
N PRO A 556 1.44 -15.61 2.52
CA PRO A 556 0.52 -16.66 3.00
C PRO A 556 -0.34 -17.29 1.91
N GLU A 557 -0.72 -16.53 0.88
CA GLU A 557 -1.62 -16.93 -0.20
C GLU A 557 -1.15 -18.21 -0.92
N PHE A 558 0.15 -18.47 -0.98
CA PHE A 558 0.73 -19.70 -1.55
C PHE A 558 0.40 -20.97 -0.76
N TYR A 559 -0.13 -20.83 0.46
CA TYR A 559 -0.45 -21.92 1.38
C TYR A 559 -1.92 -21.90 1.83
N GLU A 560 -2.73 -21.03 1.23
CA GLU A 560 -4.16 -20.92 1.46
C GLU A 560 -4.98 -21.62 0.37
N SER A 561 -6.30 -21.56 0.48
CA SER A 561 -7.21 -22.19 -0.49
C SER A 561 -7.75 -21.21 -1.55
N ASP A 562 -7.45 -19.92 -1.43
CA ASP A 562 -7.92 -18.91 -2.39
C ASP A 562 -6.99 -18.85 -3.61
N GLU A 563 -7.45 -19.40 -4.73
CA GLU A 563 -6.70 -19.46 -5.99
C GLU A 563 -6.81 -18.18 -6.84
N LEU A 564 -7.60 -17.19 -6.42
CA LEU A 564 -7.91 -16.02 -7.25
C LEU A 564 -6.67 -15.14 -7.56
N PHE A 565 -5.60 -15.20 -6.76
CA PHE A 565 -4.35 -14.48 -7.07
C PHE A 565 -3.56 -15.12 -8.22
N LEU A 566 -3.89 -16.35 -8.60
CA LEU A 566 -3.28 -17.08 -9.73
C LEU A 566 -4.08 -16.94 -11.03
N LYS A 567 -5.33 -16.45 -10.97
CA LYS A 567 -6.25 -16.37 -12.11
C LYS A 567 -6.58 -14.92 -12.46
N ASN A 568 -6.49 -14.54 -13.73
CA ASN A 568 -6.91 -13.23 -14.20
C ASN A 568 -8.44 -13.17 -14.42
N SER A 569 -9.21 -13.36 -13.36
CA SER A 569 -10.68 -13.25 -13.39
C SER A 569 -11.19 -11.82 -13.57
N LEU A 570 -10.32 -10.82 -13.38
CA LEU A 570 -10.63 -9.40 -13.55
C LEU A 570 -10.36 -8.89 -14.97
N ASN A 571 -9.94 -9.74 -15.92
CA ASN A 571 -9.58 -9.35 -17.29
C ASN A 571 -8.59 -8.17 -17.34
N ILE A 572 -7.58 -8.16 -16.47
CA ILE A 572 -6.55 -7.12 -16.41
C ILE A 572 -5.81 -7.04 -17.74
N THR A 573 -5.65 -5.82 -18.23
CA THR A 573 -4.90 -5.51 -19.46
C THR A 573 -3.79 -4.54 -19.12
N THR A 574 -2.56 -4.92 -19.43
CA THR A 574 -1.35 -4.11 -19.26
C THR A 574 -1.01 -3.37 -20.55
N GLN A 575 0.01 -2.51 -20.53
CA GLN A 575 0.56 -1.92 -21.75
C GLN A 575 1.07 -2.95 -22.77
N ASP A 576 1.43 -4.16 -22.32
CA ASP A 576 1.94 -5.24 -23.17
C ASP A 576 0.82 -6.21 -23.62
N GLY A 577 -0.44 -5.88 -23.31
CA GLY A 577 -1.61 -6.70 -23.62
C GLY A 577 -2.24 -7.37 -22.39
N ARG A 578 -3.16 -8.30 -22.66
CA ARG A 578 -3.94 -8.99 -21.62
C ARG A 578 -3.04 -9.85 -20.73
N LEU A 579 -3.16 -9.69 -19.42
CA LEU A 579 -2.45 -10.53 -18.46
C LEU A 579 -3.03 -11.95 -18.47
N GLY A 580 -2.19 -12.98 -18.58
CA GLY A 580 -2.63 -14.38 -18.48
C GLY A 580 -2.89 -14.83 -17.04
N ASP A 581 -3.42 -16.05 -16.89
CA ASP A 581 -3.30 -16.79 -15.63
C ASP A 581 -1.82 -17.09 -15.34
N VAL A 582 -1.48 -17.37 -14.09
CA VAL A 582 -0.11 -17.76 -13.73
C VAL A 582 0.17 -19.16 -14.25
N GLU A 583 1.28 -19.30 -14.98
CA GLU A 583 1.82 -20.59 -15.40
C GLU A 583 2.32 -21.37 -14.18
N LEU A 584 1.73 -22.54 -13.99
CA LEU A 584 1.99 -23.41 -12.85
C LEU A 584 2.99 -24.51 -13.21
N PRO A 585 3.69 -25.08 -12.20
CA PRO A 585 4.52 -26.25 -12.40
C PRO A 585 3.73 -27.42 -13.02
N LYS A 586 4.41 -28.24 -13.82
CA LYS A 586 3.77 -29.36 -14.53
C LYS A 586 3.07 -30.34 -13.60
N TRP A 587 3.63 -30.59 -12.41
CA TRP A 587 3.05 -31.44 -11.37
C TRP A 587 1.72 -30.90 -10.78
N ALA A 588 1.37 -29.65 -11.04
CA ALA A 588 0.07 -29.08 -10.66
C ALA A 588 -1.00 -29.28 -11.74
N HIS A 589 -0.67 -29.84 -12.90
CA HIS A 589 -1.59 -30.12 -14.01
C HIS A 589 -2.51 -28.95 -14.39
N ASN A 590 -1.94 -27.74 -14.47
CA ASN A 590 -2.67 -26.50 -14.73
C ASN A 590 -3.85 -26.23 -13.77
N SER A 591 -3.81 -26.78 -12.56
CA SER A 591 -4.84 -26.60 -11.53
C SER A 591 -4.29 -25.77 -10.36
N PRO A 592 -4.69 -24.48 -10.24
CA PRO A 592 -4.32 -23.63 -9.11
C PRO A 592 -4.71 -24.24 -7.76
N THR A 593 -5.88 -24.86 -7.67
CA THR A 593 -6.32 -25.59 -6.47
C THR A 593 -5.36 -26.74 -6.14
N GLN A 594 -4.90 -27.53 -7.13
CA GLN A 594 -3.95 -28.61 -6.88
C GLN A 594 -2.57 -28.07 -6.46
N PHE A 595 -2.10 -27.01 -7.13
CA PHE A 595 -0.87 -26.32 -6.76
C PHE A 595 -0.88 -25.91 -5.28
N LEU A 596 -1.92 -25.19 -4.85
CA LEU A 596 -2.05 -24.72 -3.47
C LEU A 596 -2.18 -25.86 -2.46
N LYS A 597 -2.89 -26.95 -2.81
CA LYS A 597 -2.97 -28.14 -1.96
C LYS A 597 -1.61 -28.80 -1.76
N ILE A 598 -0.80 -28.91 -2.81
CA ILE A 598 0.55 -29.48 -2.74
C ILE A 598 1.48 -28.56 -1.96
N MET A 599 1.45 -27.25 -2.22
CA MET A 599 2.23 -26.26 -1.45
C MET A 599 1.87 -26.32 0.04
N ARG A 600 0.58 -26.39 0.38
CA ARG A 600 0.15 -26.55 1.77
C ARG A 600 0.60 -27.88 2.37
N SER A 601 0.52 -28.98 1.61
CA SER A 601 0.99 -30.29 2.07
C SER A 601 2.50 -30.31 2.30
N ALA A 602 3.27 -29.62 1.46
CA ALA A 602 4.72 -29.47 1.63
C ALA A 602 5.05 -28.66 2.90
N LEU A 603 4.36 -27.55 3.15
CA LEU A 603 4.53 -26.75 4.38
C LEU A 603 4.21 -27.56 5.65
N GLU A 604 3.20 -28.43 5.60
CA GLU A 604 2.80 -29.29 6.72
C GLU A 604 3.54 -30.64 6.76
N SER A 605 4.54 -30.85 5.89
CA SER A 605 5.33 -32.08 5.84
C SER A 605 6.18 -32.28 7.10
N ASP A 606 6.61 -33.52 7.33
CA ASP A 606 7.54 -33.84 8.42
C ASP A 606 8.91 -33.18 8.21
N TYR A 607 9.35 -33.03 6.95
CA TYR A 607 10.61 -32.33 6.63
C TYR A 607 10.54 -30.88 7.10
N VAL A 608 9.50 -30.14 6.68
CA VAL A 608 9.33 -28.74 7.08
C VAL A 608 9.12 -28.64 8.58
N SER A 609 8.28 -29.49 9.18
CA SER A 609 8.05 -29.50 10.63
C SER A 609 9.34 -29.64 11.46
N LYS A 610 10.30 -30.47 11.02
CA LYS A 610 11.61 -30.62 11.69
C LYS A 610 12.52 -29.40 11.53
N ASN A 611 12.43 -28.71 10.40
CA ASN A 611 13.41 -27.69 9.99
C ASN A 611 12.91 -26.25 10.08
N LEU A 612 11.60 -26.03 10.23
CA LEU A 612 10.96 -24.70 10.22
C LEU A 612 11.50 -23.79 11.33
N THR A 613 11.92 -24.37 12.45
CA THR A 613 12.56 -23.64 13.56
C THR A 613 13.77 -22.82 13.08
N ASN A 614 14.54 -23.33 12.12
CA ASN A 614 15.72 -22.64 11.62
C ASN A 614 15.36 -21.42 10.77
N TRP A 615 14.24 -21.49 10.03
CA TRP A 615 13.74 -20.36 9.27
C TRP A 615 13.13 -19.31 10.20
N ILE A 616 12.42 -19.75 11.25
CA ILE A 616 11.92 -18.86 12.29
C ILE A 616 13.08 -18.11 12.97
N ASP A 617 14.21 -18.77 13.23
CA ASP A 617 15.40 -18.12 13.79
C ASP A 617 15.96 -17.01 12.88
N LEU A 618 15.89 -17.18 11.55
CA LEU A 618 16.32 -16.17 10.57
C LEU A 618 15.36 -14.98 10.51
N ILE A 619 14.05 -15.23 10.58
CA ILE A 619 13.03 -14.21 10.28
C ILE A 619 12.50 -13.52 11.53
N PHE A 620 12.39 -14.21 12.66
CA PHE A 620 11.81 -13.69 13.91
C PHE A 620 12.71 -13.88 15.14
N GLY A 621 13.78 -14.69 15.01
CA GLY A 621 14.61 -15.08 16.13
C GLY A 621 16.04 -14.52 16.09
N TYR A 622 16.90 -15.15 16.86
CA TYR A 622 18.22 -14.62 17.20
C TYR A 622 19.21 -14.49 16.02
N LYS A 623 18.90 -15.09 14.86
CA LYS A 623 19.70 -14.97 13.61
C LYS A 623 19.23 -13.83 12.71
N GLN A 624 18.20 -13.07 13.10
CA GLN A 624 17.71 -11.93 12.33
C GLN A 624 18.67 -10.73 12.38
N SER A 625 19.43 -10.58 13.46
CA SER A 625 20.25 -9.39 13.73
C SER A 625 21.57 -9.69 14.43
N GLY A 626 22.41 -8.67 14.56
CA GLY A 626 23.69 -8.72 15.28
C GLY A 626 24.72 -9.61 14.59
N GLN A 627 25.71 -10.08 15.35
CA GLN A 627 26.75 -10.96 14.79
C GLN A 627 26.18 -12.28 14.24
N ASN A 628 25.10 -12.78 14.83
CA ASN A 628 24.43 -13.99 14.37
C ASN A 628 23.88 -13.84 12.95
N SER A 629 23.33 -12.68 12.58
CA SER A 629 22.88 -12.45 11.20
C SER A 629 24.06 -12.40 10.22
N ILE A 630 25.22 -11.90 10.62
CA ILE A 630 26.41 -11.86 9.76
C ILE A 630 26.91 -13.29 9.49
N VAL A 631 27.05 -14.09 10.54
CA VAL A 631 27.50 -15.49 10.46
C VAL A 631 26.54 -16.34 9.62
N ASN A 632 25.24 -16.11 9.74
CA ASN A 632 24.21 -16.83 8.99
C ASN A 632 23.86 -16.18 7.63
N ASN A 633 24.65 -15.19 7.19
CA ASN A 633 24.46 -14.47 5.93
C ASN A 633 23.04 -13.90 5.74
N ASN A 634 22.47 -13.33 6.80
CA ASN A 634 21.08 -12.88 6.91
C ASN A 634 20.99 -11.38 7.31
N THR A 635 21.97 -10.58 6.89
CA THR A 635 22.11 -9.18 7.32
C THR A 635 21.60 -8.23 6.24
N TYR A 636 20.60 -7.42 6.57
CA TYR A 636 19.94 -6.46 5.69
C TYR A 636 20.35 -5.02 6.01
N HIS A 637 19.94 -4.07 5.16
CA HIS A 637 20.23 -2.66 5.35
C HIS A 637 19.81 -2.15 6.76
N PRO A 638 20.60 -1.32 7.46
CA PRO A 638 20.35 -0.97 8.87
C PRO A 638 18.95 -0.42 9.17
N LEU A 639 18.38 0.40 8.29
CA LEU A 639 17.04 0.97 8.47
C LEU A 639 15.90 -0.06 8.45
N THR A 640 16.13 -1.29 7.96
CA THR A 640 15.09 -2.33 7.99
C THR A 640 14.78 -2.80 9.42
N TYR A 641 15.68 -2.54 10.39
CA TYR A 641 15.55 -2.98 11.78
C TYR A 641 14.92 -1.94 12.72
N LEU A 642 14.52 -0.77 12.21
CA LEU A 642 13.94 0.31 13.02
C LEU A 642 12.71 -0.13 13.83
N GLY A 643 11.86 -1.00 13.27
CA GLY A 643 10.70 -1.53 14.01
C GLY A 643 11.08 -2.26 15.30
N SER A 644 12.13 -3.08 15.26
CA SER A 644 12.66 -3.77 16.45
C SER A 644 13.33 -2.82 17.44
N VAL A 645 13.98 -1.74 16.96
CA VAL A 645 14.56 -0.70 17.81
C VAL A 645 13.46 0.05 18.56
N HIS A 646 12.42 0.52 17.86
CA HIS A 646 11.28 1.21 18.49
C HIS A 646 10.52 0.33 19.46
N ALA A 647 10.38 -0.97 19.15
CA ALA A 647 9.77 -1.94 20.06
C ALA A 647 10.65 -2.28 21.30
N GLY A 648 11.84 -1.69 21.42
CA GLY A 648 12.79 -1.97 22.51
C GLY A 648 13.37 -3.38 22.48
N LYS A 649 13.34 -4.04 21.32
CA LYS A 649 13.86 -5.41 21.12
C LYS A 649 15.29 -5.43 20.62
N LEU A 650 15.74 -4.33 20.02
CA LEU A 650 17.12 -4.15 19.57
C LEU A 650 17.67 -2.82 20.06
N ARG A 651 18.96 -2.80 20.38
CA ARG A 651 19.70 -1.56 20.63
C ARG A 651 19.88 -0.80 19.32
N THR A 652 19.82 0.52 19.37
CA THR A 652 20.19 1.37 18.24
C THR A 652 21.69 1.25 17.97
N THR A 653 22.07 0.92 16.74
CA THR A 653 23.48 0.85 16.34
C THR A 653 24.02 2.21 15.95
N SER A 654 25.35 2.37 15.96
CA SER A 654 26.03 3.59 15.50
C SER A 654 25.63 3.95 14.06
N ALA A 655 25.51 2.95 13.18
CA ALA A 655 25.04 3.15 11.82
C ALA A 655 23.62 3.71 11.73
N ILE A 656 22.67 3.16 12.50
CA ILE A 656 21.30 3.68 12.52
C ILE A 656 21.27 5.12 13.02
N GLN A 657 22.00 5.42 14.10
CA GLN A 657 22.08 6.79 14.63
C GLN A 657 22.63 7.77 13.60
N ASN A 658 23.70 7.38 12.90
CA ASN A 658 24.28 8.20 11.84
C ASN A 658 23.30 8.43 10.69
N LEU A 659 22.60 7.39 10.21
CA LEU A 659 21.61 7.51 9.14
C LEU A 659 20.45 8.43 9.56
N LEU A 660 19.92 8.28 10.78
CA LEU A 660 18.87 9.14 11.31
C LEU A 660 19.30 10.62 11.46
N LYS A 661 20.59 10.87 11.69
CA LYS A 661 21.15 12.23 11.81
C LYS A 661 21.45 12.90 10.47
N THR A 662 21.85 12.11 9.47
CA THR A 662 22.42 12.61 8.20
C THR A 662 21.45 12.58 7.02
N MET A 663 20.49 11.66 7.03
CA MET A 663 19.49 11.57 5.98
C MET A 663 18.31 12.50 6.28
N ASP A 664 17.74 13.05 5.20
CA ASP A 664 16.48 13.77 5.28
C ASP A 664 15.35 12.87 5.82
N SER A 665 14.47 13.42 6.65
CA SER A 665 13.41 12.66 7.33
C SER A 665 12.40 12.06 6.34
N HIS A 666 12.13 12.73 5.23
CA HIS A 666 11.29 12.19 4.17
C HIS A 666 11.98 11.02 3.46
N ALA A 667 13.28 11.11 3.19
CA ALA A 667 14.05 10.01 2.61
C ALA A 667 14.07 8.78 3.54
N ILE A 668 14.23 8.96 4.85
CA ILE A 668 14.14 7.87 5.84
C ILE A 668 12.74 7.24 5.80
N SER A 669 11.70 8.06 5.81
CA SER A 669 10.31 7.59 5.74
C SER A 669 10.06 6.74 4.49
N VAL A 670 10.52 7.19 3.32
CA VAL A 670 10.40 6.43 2.06
C VAL A 670 11.20 5.13 2.13
N GLN A 671 12.45 5.18 2.61
CA GLN A 671 13.30 3.99 2.76
C GLN A 671 12.60 2.90 3.59
N VAL A 672 12.03 3.29 4.73
CA VAL A 672 11.36 2.37 5.66
C VAL A 672 10.05 1.84 5.08
N ARG A 673 9.25 2.68 4.42
CA ARG A 673 7.93 2.25 3.90
C ARG A 673 8.02 1.40 2.65
N GLU A 674 8.95 1.71 1.74
CA GLU A 674 8.97 1.15 0.38
C GLU A 674 10.03 0.06 0.17
N PHE A 675 11.15 0.11 0.89
CA PHE A 675 12.28 -0.82 0.67
C PHE A 675 12.34 -1.98 1.66
N GLY A 676 11.27 -2.14 2.44
CA GLY A 676 11.05 -3.28 3.31
C GLY A 676 11.53 -3.07 4.74
N GLN A 677 10.86 -3.76 5.66
CA GLN A 677 11.13 -3.72 7.09
C GLN A 677 11.21 -5.14 7.59
N SER A 678 12.14 -5.46 8.47
CA SER A 678 12.22 -6.76 9.12
C SER A 678 11.11 -6.89 10.18
N PRO A 679 10.54 -8.09 10.42
CA PRO A 679 9.55 -8.26 11.48
C PRO A 679 10.15 -7.90 12.83
N ILE A 680 9.33 -7.49 13.79
CA ILE A 680 9.81 -7.24 15.15
C ILE A 680 10.43 -8.53 15.69
N LEU A 681 11.65 -8.41 16.22
CA LEU A 681 12.37 -9.53 16.82
C LEU A 681 11.58 -10.11 18.01
N LEU A 682 11.28 -11.40 17.95
CA LEU A 682 10.48 -12.11 18.95
C LEU A 682 11.34 -12.90 19.93
N PHE A 683 12.42 -13.52 19.44
CA PHE A 683 13.23 -14.47 20.19
C PHE A 683 14.72 -14.11 20.13
N ASP A 684 15.40 -14.22 21.27
CA ASP A 684 16.83 -13.99 21.45
C ASP A 684 17.64 -15.29 21.60
N THR A 685 16.95 -16.43 21.74
CA THR A 685 17.54 -17.77 21.78
C THR A 685 17.05 -18.63 20.60
N PRO A 686 17.71 -19.76 20.30
CA PRO A 686 17.23 -20.70 19.30
C PRO A 686 15.79 -21.13 19.54
N HIS A 687 14.97 -21.07 18.49
CA HIS A 687 13.57 -21.44 18.56
C HIS A 687 13.44 -22.95 18.87
N PRO A 688 12.52 -23.35 19.77
CA PRO A 688 12.35 -24.75 20.13
C PRO A 688 11.83 -25.58 18.95
N ARG A 689 12.25 -26.84 18.86
CA ARG A 689 11.85 -27.76 17.78
C ARG A 689 10.45 -28.33 17.99
N LYS A 690 9.75 -28.58 16.88
CA LYS A 690 8.51 -29.33 16.83
C LYS A 690 8.77 -30.82 17.02
N TYR A 691 7.98 -31.47 17.87
CA TYR A 691 8.00 -32.91 18.05
C TYR A 691 7.37 -33.58 16.84
N VAL A 692 8.13 -34.41 16.13
CA VAL A 692 7.59 -35.23 15.03
C VAL A 692 7.37 -36.64 15.58
N PHE A 693 6.13 -36.94 15.98
CA PHE A 693 5.74 -38.25 16.49
C PHE A 693 5.61 -39.26 15.34
N LEU A 694 6.33 -40.37 15.43
CA LEU A 694 6.14 -41.55 14.58
C LEU A 694 4.87 -42.27 15.01
N GLY A 695 3.71 -41.85 14.49
CA GLY A 695 2.42 -42.53 14.71
C GLY A 695 1.24 -41.56 14.96
N LYS A 696 0.52 -41.17 13.89
CA LYS A 696 -0.56 -40.16 13.90
C LYS A 696 -1.87 -40.56 14.64
N LYS A 697 -1.89 -41.64 15.43
CA LYS A 697 -3.12 -42.15 16.08
C LYS A 697 -2.92 -42.36 17.57
N SER A 698 -3.03 -41.29 18.37
CA SER A 698 -3.53 -41.32 19.77
C SER A 698 -3.02 -40.11 20.58
N PHE A 699 -3.44 -38.89 20.21
CA PHE A 699 -3.24 -37.74 21.10
C PHE A 699 -4.51 -36.90 21.30
N TYR A 700 -5.45 -36.95 20.36
CA TYR A 700 -6.75 -36.25 20.45
C TYR A 700 -7.66 -36.70 21.61
N ARG A 701 -7.33 -37.80 22.31
CA ARG A 701 -8.15 -38.36 23.40
C ARG A 701 -7.78 -37.81 24.80
N LEU A 702 -6.69 -37.05 24.93
CA LEU A 702 -6.09 -36.69 26.21
C LEU A 702 -6.41 -35.26 26.71
N LEU A 703 -7.07 -34.42 25.90
CA LEU A 703 -7.33 -33.03 26.26
C LEU A 703 -8.84 -32.76 26.31
N GLY A 704 -9.41 -32.85 27.51
CA GLY A 704 -10.81 -32.53 27.82
C GLY A 704 -11.15 -31.03 27.69
N HIS A 705 -12.36 -30.68 28.13
CA HIS A 705 -13.13 -29.43 27.96
C HIS A 705 -12.43 -28.05 27.94
N SER A 706 -11.15 -27.92 28.29
CA SER A 706 -10.39 -26.67 28.09
C SER A 706 -10.01 -26.43 26.62
N PHE A 707 -9.96 -27.46 25.76
CA PHE A 707 -9.54 -27.33 24.36
C PHE A 707 -10.50 -26.46 23.49
N THR A 708 -11.79 -26.40 23.86
CA THR A 708 -12.82 -25.73 23.06
C THR A 708 -12.78 -24.19 23.17
N ILE A 709 -12.30 -23.65 24.29
CA ILE A 709 -12.12 -22.19 24.47
C ILE A 709 -10.92 -21.71 23.64
N TYR A 710 -9.86 -22.51 23.56
CA TYR A 710 -8.61 -22.18 22.87
C TYR A 710 -8.72 -22.25 21.35
N ILE A 711 -9.48 -23.19 20.79
CA ILE A 711 -9.75 -23.26 19.34
C ILE A 711 -10.26 -21.92 18.81
N ARG A 712 -11.05 -21.18 19.58
CA ARG A 712 -11.58 -19.87 19.15
C ARG A 712 -10.49 -18.80 18.97
N TYR A 713 -9.38 -18.87 19.73
CA TYR A 713 -8.26 -17.93 19.68
C TYR A 713 -7.07 -18.41 18.84
N ILE A 714 -7.01 -19.71 18.55
CA ILE A 714 -5.92 -20.37 17.81
C ILE A 714 -6.01 -20.16 16.29
N TYR A 715 -7.22 -20.10 15.73
CA TYR A 715 -7.42 -19.89 14.31
C TYR A 715 -7.47 -18.39 13.99
N ILE A 716 -6.29 -17.82 13.71
CA ILE A 716 -6.16 -16.52 13.04
C ILE A 716 -6.45 -16.71 11.55
#